data_AF-A0A163Q6V1-F1
#
_entry.id   AF-A0A163Q6V1-F1
#
_cell.length_a   1.000
_cell.length_b   1.000
_cell.length_c   1.000
_cell.angle_alpha   90.00
_cell.angle_beta   90.00
_cell.angle_gamma   90.00
#
_symmetry.space_group_name_H-M   'P 1'
#
loop_
_entity.id
_entity.type
_entity.pdbx_description
1 polymer ?
#
loop_
_entity_poly.entity_id
_entity_poly.type
_entity_poly.pdbx_seq_one_letter_code
_entity_poly.pdbx_strand_id
1 'polypeptide(L)'
;MSTTDRQDARDLAAGGGTTGVTLVVRGARLTTPEGLSGPVDLLVAGDVIDHVVPAGSVPVPAGAHVIEAAGRIAFPGFVDSHVHGEAAVLDPDVQLAMLRQGVTSIVVGQDGVSYAPSARQPVADGTHDAHTWATGYFSAINGEHPTFRGGSVADLLATYEGTTPLNVAYLVPHGTLRYDVLGGATRPASPEETGRMVALLREALDDGACGMSTGLEYAPASNATDDELVALTRVLAEHDLPHVSHMRGYEDKAGTAMAELVRVARASGVATHVSHYHGPADELIGYVEDAHAAGLDVTFDSYPYLRGCSILSMVSLPTWLPVADPDATVAMLQDPDVVARLRAEHFPGLADLWERVTMAAVPGELQWSEGMALLDVADRLGLDPVETTLRILVSTHLRAGCVFAQPPTNSPGSVRALLRHPAQMGGSDAIYQGRAPAPARLGGVRALPRRARARARRLDVARRRTAPVDGRRRALRVRRPRGPAAGRTRRRRAARPRDRAGRRDVRGPAPSRDRDRRRARRGRARARGRAAHRCHPRAGAAPDRPGGARMTATAREAASAAHPGRQALPDASAPAADAARNSSQSLRRALTILDALRHDAARGLSLVELADVLGAHKSTVSRLLAPLVEVHLVRRTPGGRFVLGAGTLRLGQAYLEGLDLRTVAEPHLADLMRASGATCHLVVRDGLDVVYIDKKENTAVVRMASRIGRRMPLYCTGVGKAILAASDVDLLESVLDHPLPAVTARTLTDPDALRAELRTVAQRGYAIDDRENEAEVRCVAAAVVDHTETAIGALSVSALASHMPPARVRELGPLVVQAARAVSAGMGSVRCGYEPTGRNA
;
A
#
# COMPACT_ATOMS: atom_id res chain seq x y z
N MET A 1 28.78 -21.08 5.63
CA MET A 1 30.05 -20.51 6.12
C MET A 1 31.20 -21.04 5.28
N SER A 2 32.20 -20.21 5.01
CA SER A 2 33.49 -20.65 4.47
C SER A 2 34.42 -21.15 5.58
N THR A 3 35.61 -21.64 5.20
CA THR A 3 36.70 -21.90 6.17
C THR A 3 37.28 -20.61 6.76
N THR A 4 37.12 -19.47 6.09
CA THR A 4 37.60 -18.15 6.56
C THR A 4 36.78 -17.65 7.74
N ASP A 5 35.44 -17.75 7.67
CA ASP A 5 34.50 -17.34 8.72
C ASP A 5 34.78 -18.02 10.08
N ARG A 6 35.43 -19.20 10.07
CA ARG A 6 35.83 -19.96 11.27
C ARG A 6 37.19 -19.58 11.82
N GLN A 7 38.02 -18.88 11.04
CA GLN A 7 39.30 -18.36 11.52
C GLN A 7 39.10 -16.99 12.17
N ASP A 8 38.42 -16.07 11.47
CA ASP A 8 38.12 -14.73 11.97
C ASP A 8 37.40 -14.79 13.34
N ALA A 9 36.45 -15.72 13.51
CA ALA A 9 35.75 -15.95 14.78
C ALA A 9 36.63 -16.52 15.92
N ARG A 10 37.72 -17.23 15.60
CA ARG A 10 38.71 -17.72 16.59
C ARG A 10 39.64 -16.61 17.02
N ASP A 11 40.08 -15.79 16.07
CA ASP A 11 40.99 -14.67 16.32
C ASP A 11 40.26 -13.56 17.12
N LEU A 12 38.95 -13.39 16.92
CA LEU A 12 38.07 -12.60 17.80
C LEU A 12 37.94 -13.20 19.21
N ALA A 13 37.67 -14.51 19.32
CA ALA A 13 37.54 -15.19 20.62
C ALA A 13 38.86 -15.22 21.43
N ALA A 14 40.01 -15.00 20.77
CA ALA A 14 41.31 -14.80 21.42
C ALA A 14 41.50 -13.39 22.03
N GLY A 15 40.47 -12.54 22.03
CA GLY A 15 40.43 -11.26 22.75
C GLY A 15 40.93 -10.04 21.96
N GLY A 16 41.17 -10.16 20.66
CA GLY A 16 41.85 -9.14 19.86
C GLY A 16 40.99 -8.07 19.17
N GLY A 17 39.64 -8.16 19.20
CA GLY A 17 38.83 -7.44 18.21
C GLY A 17 37.42 -6.97 18.58
N THR A 18 37.01 -6.94 19.86
CA THR A 18 35.67 -6.43 20.26
C THR A 18 35.67 -5.02 20.84
N THR A 19 36.77 -4.28 20.69
CA THR A 19 36.98 -2.96 21.31
C THR A 19 36.13 -1.89 20.63
N GLY A 20 35.14 -1.35 21.34
CA GLY A 20 34.23 -0.32 20.82
C GLY A 20 32.87 -0.84 20.32
N VAL A 21 32.59 -2.13 20.46
CA VAL A 21 31.24 -2.68 20.26
C VAL A 21 30.31 -2.15 21.36
N THR A 22 29.26 -1.43 20.96
CA THR A 22 28.28 -0.78 21.86
C THR A 22 26.94 -1.51 21.90
N LEU A 23 26.62 -2.30 20.87
CA LEU A 23 25.36 -3.05 20.75
C LEU A 23 25.64 -4.47 20.22
N VAL A 24 24.97 -5.46 20.79
CA VAL A 24 24.96 -6.85 20.31
C VAL A 24 23.52 -7.33 20.10
N VAL A 25 23.18 -7.77 18.89
CA VAL A 25 21.88 -8.39 18.57
C VAL A 25 22.07 -9.91 18.51
N ARG A 26 21.48 -10.67 19.43
CA ARG A 26 21.82 -12.08 19.68
C ARG A 26 20.83 -13.08 19.12
N GLY A 27 21.30 -14.23 18.64
CA GLY A 27 20.49 -15.35 18.20
C GLY A 27 19.62 -15.11 16.94
N ALA A 28 19.85 -13.99 16.24
CA ALA A 28 19.07 -13.59 15.06
C ALA A 28 19.32 -14.52 13.87
N ARG A 29 18.45 -14.47 12.85
CA ARG A 29 18.63 -15.20 11.59
C ARG A 29 18.63 -14.24 10.41
N LEU A 30 19.56 -14.40 9.48
CA LEU A 30 19.69 -13.57 8.27
C LEU A 30 19.10 -14.29 7.05
N THR A 31 18.54 -13.52 6.10
CA THR A 31 18.15 -14.05 4.78
C THR A 31 19.35 -14.18 3.86
N THR A 32 19.53 -15.36 3.27
CA THR A 32 20.49 -15.65 2.19
C THR A 32 19.74 -16.08 0.93
N PRO A 33 20.36 -16.13 -0.26
CA PRO A 33 19.71 -16.64 -1.48
C PRO A 33 19.15 -18.07 -1.33
N GLU A 34 19.75 -18.87 -0.45
CA GLU A 34 19.42 -20.27 -0.19
C GLU A 34 18.36 -20.46 0.91
N GLY A 35 18.04 -19.42 1.70
CA GLY A 35 17.02 -19.49 2.76
C GLY A 35 17.31 -18.58 3.97
N LEU A 36 17.19 -19.16 5.17
CA LEU A 36 17.57 -18.50 6.43
C LEU A 36 18.85 -19.13 6.98
N SER A 37 19.75 -18.31 7.49
CA SER A 37 20.99 -18.74 8.15
C SER A 37 20.71 -19.60 9.41
N GLY A 38 21.75 -20.23 9.95
CA GLY A 38 21.75 -20.58 11.37
C GLY A 38 21.70 -19.32 12.25
N PRO A 39 21.45 -19.44 13.57
CA PRO A 39 21.50 -18.31 14.48
C PRO A 39 22.88 -17.62 14.46
N VAL A 40 22.86 -16.29 14.43
CA VAL A 40 24.04 -15.41 14.45
C VAL A 40 23.87 -14.31 15.49
N ASP A 41 25.00 -13.85 16.03
CA ASP A 41 25.08 -12.62 16.80
C ASP A 41 25.66 -11.51 15.89
N LEU A 42 25.05 -10.33 15.93
CA LEU A 42 25.50 -9.13 15.22
C LEU A 42 26.19 -8.20 16.22
N LEU A 43 27.44 -7.85 15.98
CA LEU A 43 28.20 -6.91 16.80
C LEU A 43 28.23 -5.56 16.09
N VAL A 44 27.80 -4.51 16.79
CA VAL A 44 27.68 -3.14 16.27
C VAL A 44 28.61 -2.22 17.05
N ALA A 45 29.45 -1.48 16.33
CA ALA A 45 30.41 -0.53 16.87
C ALA A 45 30.16 0.84 16.23
N GLY A 46 29.64 1.80 17.00
CA GLY A 46 29.19 3.08 16.46
C GLY A 46 28.06 2.91 15.42
N ASP A 47 28.27 3.38 14.20
CA ASP A 47 27.28 3.40 13.12
C ASP A 47 27.29 2.16 12.20
N VAL A 48 28.18 1.18 12.47
CA VAL A 48 28.41 0.01 11.61
C VAL A 48 28.18 -1.32 12.32
N ILE A 49 27.63 -2.29 11.57
CA ILE A 49 27.75 -3.71 11.91
C ILE A 49 29.20 -4.11 11.62
N ASP A 50 29.97 -4.27 12.68
CA ASP A 50 31.40 -4.55 12.64
C ASP A 50 31.65 -6.03 12.34
N HIS A 51 30.95 -6.91 13.06
CA HIS A 51 31.06 -8.36 12.90
C HIS A 51 29.71 -9.08 12.91
N VAL A 52 29.64 -10.20 12.19
CA VAL A 52 28.52 -11.15 12.16
C VAL A 52 29.10 -12.54 12.43
N VAL A 53 28.76 -13.13 13.57
CA VAL A 53 29.38 -14.37 14.07
C VAL A 53 28.30 -15.42 14.37
N PRO A 54 28.61 -16.73 14.40
CA PRO A 54 27.69 -17.74 14.90
C PRO A 54 27.23 -17.42 16.33
N ALA A 55 25.94 -17.62 16.63
CA ALA A 55 25.40 -17.19 17.93
C ALA A 55 26.15 -17.83 19.11
N GLY A 56 26.58 -17.01 20.07
CA GLY A 56 27.36 -17.42 21.23
C GLY A 56 28.83 -17.79 20.96
N SER A 57 29.39 -17.57 19.76
CA SER A 57 30.80 -17.89 19.48
C SER A 57 31.80 -16.83 19.96
N VAL A 58 31.32 -15.68 20.42
CA VAL A 58 32.12 -14.57 20.98
C VAL A 58 31.40 -14.12 22.27
N PRO A 59 32.11 -13.87 23.39
CA PRO A 59 31.49 -13.34 24.60
C PRO A 59 30.93 -11.93 24.36
N VAL A 60 29.83 -11.58 25.03
CA VAL A 60 29.26 -10.22 24.98
C VAL A 60 30.25 -9.25 25.66
N PRO A 61 30.67 -8.15 25.00
CA PRO A 61 31.56 -7.17 25.59
C PRO A 61 30.93 -6.48 26.81
N ALA A 62 31.71 -6.24 27.86
CA ALA A 62 31.24 -5.58 29.07
C ALA A 62 30.73 -4.16 28.76
N GLY A 63 29.49 -3.86 29.16
CA GLY A 63 28.84 -2.56 28.92
C GLY A 63 28.14 -2.42 27.56
N ALA A 64 28.22 -3.41 26.65
CA ALA A 64 27.43 -3.38 25.42
C ALA A 64 25.93 -3.62 25.71
N HIS A 65 25.06 -2.88 25.04
CA HIS A 65 23.61 -3.13 25.08
C HIS A 65 23.29 -4.44 24.33
N VAL A 66 22.34 -5.24 24.85
CA VAL A 66 22.02 -6.56 24.28
C VAL A 66 20.55 -6.61 23.87
N ILE A 67 20.31 -6.93 22.60
CA ILE A 67 18.97 -7.21 22.06
C ILE A 67 18.88 -8.71 21.79
N GLU A 68 18.09 -9.42 22.60
CA GLU A 68 17.83 -10.86 22.39
C GLU A 68 16.82 -11.05 21.24
N ALA A 69 17.32 -11.54 20.10
CA ALA A 69 16.59 -11.71 18.85
C ALA A 69 16.43 -13.19 18.45
N ALA A 70 16.53 -14.10 19.42
CA ALA A 70 16.30 -15.54 19.22
C ALA A 70 14.94 -15.79 18.54
N GLY A 71 14.95 -16.56 17.44
CA GLY A 71 13.76 -16.84 16.64
C GLY A 71 13.28 -15.70 15.74
N ARG A 72 13.85 -14.49 15.84
CA ARG A 72 13.58 -13.36 14.93
C ARG A 72 14.43 -13.45 13.67
N ILE A 73 14.02 -12.72 12.63
CA ILE A 73 14.79 -12.52 11.40
C ILE A 73 15.36 -11.11 11.46
N ALA A 74 16.67 -10.97 11.34
CA ALA A 74 17.33 -9.67 11.17
C ALA A 74 17.36 -9.32 9.68
N PHE A 75 17.05 -8.05 9.40
CA PHE A 75 17.13 -7.45 8.08
C PHE A 75 17.99 -6.19 8.15
N PRO A 76 18.58 -5.73 7.03
CA PRO A 76 18.85 -4.30 6.87
C PRO A 76 17.54 -3.53 7.08
N GLY A 77 17.62 -2.35 7.68
CA GLY A 77 16.50 -1.43 7.75
C GLY A 77 15.95 -1.13 6.35
N PHE A 78 14.64 -0.94 6.25
CA PHE A 78 13.99 -0.80 4.95
C PHE A 78 14.23 0.61 4.41
N VAL A 79 14.54 0.68 3.12
CA VAL A 79 14.53 1.91 2.36
C VAL A 79 13.16 2.00 1.72
N ASP A 80 12.39 3.04 2.05
CA ASP A 80 11.20 3.41 1.30
C ASP A 80 11.64 4.19 0.06
N SER A 81 11.49 3.60 -1.12
CA SER A 81 11.93 4.19 -2.39
C SER A 81 10.96 5.22 -2.96
N HIS A 82 9.76 5.35 -2.37
CA HIS A 82 8.75 6.29 -2.83
C HIS A 82 7.87 6.78 -1.68
N VAL A 83 8.09 8.01 -1.21
CA VAL A 83 7.27 8.63 -0.16
C VAL A 83 7.30 10.15 -0.24
N HIS A 84 6.15 10.79 -0.03
CA HIS A 84 6.00 12.25 0.08
C HIS A 84 6.21 12.69 1.54
N GLY A 85 7.46 12.55 1.96
CA GLY A 85 7.88 12.62 3.37
C GLY A 85 8.62 13.89 3.78
N GLU A 86 8.91 14.82 2.87
CA GLU A 86 9.82 15.96 3.07
C GLU A 86 9.52 16.77 4.33
N ALA A 87 8.34 17.40 4.42
CA ALA A 87 7.93 18.12 5.63
C ALA A 87 7.54 17.16 6.76
N ALA A 88 6.93 16.02 6.42
CA ALA A 88 6.32 15.10 7.37
C ALA A 88 7.34 14.34 8.22
N VAL A 89 8.55 14.07 7.73
CA VAL A 89 9.60 13.34 8.47
C VAL A 89 10.16 14.15 9.66
N LEU A 90 9.79 15.42 9.80
CA LEU A 90 10.11 16.26 10.95
C LEU A 90 9.09 16.12 12.11
N ASP A 91 7.97 15.41 11.90
CA ASP A 91 7.00 15.05 12.94
C ASP A 91 7.42 13.74 13.64
N PRO A 92 7.68 13.72 14.96
CA PRO A 92 8.04 12.52 15.71
C PRO A 92 7.05 11.35 15.59
N ASP A 93 5.74 11.60 15.42
CA ASP A 93 4.76 10.54 15.25
C ASP A 93 4.85 9.90 13.85
N VAL A 94 5.23 10.68 12.83
CA VAL A 94 5.56 10.17 11.49
C VAL A 94 6.85 9.37 11.51
N GLN A 95 7.90 9.89 12.16
CA GLN A 95 9.17 9.16 12.36
C GLN A 95 8.91 7.80 13.04
N LEU A 96 8.12 7.80 14.12
CA LEU A 96 7.76 6.59 14.86
C LEU A 96 6.90 5.63 14.03
N ALA A 97 5.98 6.13 13.20
CA ALA A 97 5.19 5.31 12.29
C ALA A 97 6.05 4.62 11.21
N MET A 98 7.03 5.32 10.63
CA MET A 98 8.00 4.75 9.68
C MET A 98 8.88 3.68 10.37
N LEU A 99 9.46 4.00 11.53
CA LEU A 99 10.30 3.08 12.30
C LEU A 99 9.54 1.81 12.75
N ARG A 100 8.25 1.93 13.13
CA ARG A 100 7.38 0.79 13.46
C ARG A 100 7.11 -0.15 12.27
N GLN A 101 7.26 0.32 11.03
CA GLN A 101 7.22 -0.52 9.82
C GLN A 101 8.58 -1.14 9.48
N GLY A 102 9.65 -0.74 10.17
CA GLY A 102 11.03 -1.15 9.89
C GLY A 102 11.75 -0.26 8.87
N VAL A 103 11.16 0.87 8.48
CA VAL A 103 11.78 1.87 7.59
C VAL A 103 12.82 2.65 8.37
N THR A 104 14.04 2.74 7.82
CA THR A 104 15.16 3.51 8.38
C THR A 104 15.69 4.58 7.42
N SER A 105 15.26 4.54 6.17
CA SER A 105 15.67 5.47 5.13
C SER A 105 14.51 5.76 4.19
N ILE A 106 14.37 7.01 3.75
CA ILE A 106 13.32 7.44 2.82
C ILE A 106 13.93 8.14 1.61
N VAL A 107 13.35 7.92 0.44
CA VAL A 107 13.65 8.66 -0.80
C VAL A 107 12.51 9.62 -1.08
N VAL A 108 12.83 10.92 -1.06
CA VAL A 108 11.91 12.06 -1.13
C VAL A 108 12.30 13.00 -2.28
N GLY A 109 11.53 14.06 -2.54
CA GLY A 109 11.65 14.85 -3.76
C GLY A 109 10.98 14.15 -4.95
N GLN A 110 9.93 13.38 -4.70
CA GLN A 110 9.26 12.52 -5.67
C GLN A 110 8.43 13.29 -6.70
N ASP A 111 8.00 12.59 -7.74
CA ASP A 111 6.97 13.04 -8.70
C ASP A 111 7.20 14.42 -9.33
N GLY A 112 8.46 14.84 -9.43
CA GLY A 112 8.88 16.06 -10.11
C GLY A 112 8.57 17.37 -9.38
N VAL A 113 7.93 17.37 -8.19
CA VAL A 113 7.59 18.61 -7.47
C VAL A 113 7.96 18.52 -5.99
N SER A 114 8.92 19.34 -5.57
CA SER A 114 9.27 19.53 -4.16
C SER A 114 10.04 20.85 -3.93
N TYR A 115 10.46 21.13 -2.70
CA TYR A 115 10.79 22.48 -2.21
C TYR A 115 12.06 23.12 -2.79
N ALA A 116 13.01 22.33 -3.31
CA ALA A 116 14.35 22.80 -3.70
C ALA A 116 14.86 22.10 -4.99
N PRO A 117 15.77 22.72 -5.75
CA PRO A 117 16.30 24.08 -5.58
C PRO A 117 15.26 25.15 -5.94
N SER A 118 15.44 26.34 -5.40
CA SER A 118 14.72 27.56 -5.79
C SER A 118 15.62 28.76 -5.53
N ALA A 119 15.58 29.76 -6.41
CA ALA A 119 16.18 31.06 -6.10
C ALA A 119 15.66 31.59 -4.74
N ARG A 120 16.56 32.03 -3.84
CA ARG A 120 16.18 32.55 -2.50
C ARG A 120 15.41 33.88 -2.55
N GLN A 121 15.50 34.59 -3.67
CA GLN A 121 14.67 35.72 -4.08
C GLN A 121 14.59 35.67 -5.62
N PRO A 122 13.50 36.11 -6.28
CA PRO A 122 13.47 36.23 -7.74
C PRO A 122 14.59 37.15 -8.23
N VAL A 123 15.53 36.61 -9.01
CA VAL A 123 16.69 37.37 -9.49
C VAL A 123 16.34 38.06 -10.81
N ALA A 124 17.01 39.18 -11.12
CA ALA A 124 16.76 39.97 -12.33
C ALA A 124 17.16 39.28 -13.67
N ASP A 125 17.44 37.97 -13.64
CA ASP A 125 17.83 37.11 -14.75
C ASP A 125 16.67 36.27 -15.33
N GLY A 126 15.46 36.39 -14.77
CA GLY A 126 14.31 35.59 -15.18
C GLY A 126 14.27 34.21 -14.51
N THR A 127 14.57 34.17 -13.22
CA THR A 127 14.28 33.07 -12.29
C THR A 127 12.97 33.34 -11.53
N HIS A 128 12.25 32.29 -11.15
CA HIS A 128 10.95 32.36 -10.47
C HIS A 128 11.01 31.70 -9.09
N ASP A 129 10.12 32.10 -8.18
CA ASP A 129 10.01 31.49 -6.85
C ASP A 129 9.34 30.10 -6.93
N ALA A 130 10.16 29.09 -7.24
CA ALA A 130 9.74 27.70 -7.32
C ALA A 130 9.42 27.10 -5.93
N HIS A 131 10.00 27.63 -4.85
CA HIS A 131 9.69 27.21 -3.49
C HIS A 131 8.26 27.58 -3.09
N THR A 132 7.86 28.85 -3.24
CA THR A 132 6.49 29.30 -2.96
C THR A 132 5.49 28.60 -3.89
N TRP A 133 5.84 28.43 -5.17
CA TRP A 133 5.00 27.68 -6.11
C TRP A 133 4.78 26.22 -5.68
N ALA A 134 5.84 25.46 -5.42
CA ALA A 134 5.73 24.05 -5.04
C ALA A 134 4.98 23.89 -3.70
N THR A 135 5.26 24.78 -2.74
CA THR A 135 4.56 24.85 -1.45
C THR A 135 3.09 25.23 -1.59
N GLY A 136 2.71 25.97 -2.63
CA GLY A 136 1.32 26.20 -3.03
C GLY A 136 0.72 24.98 -3.71
N TYR A 137 1.09 24.76 -4.97
CA TYR A 137 0.54 23.77 -5.91
C TYR A 137 0.51 22.34 -5.36
N PHE A 138 1.55 21.94 -4.61
CA PHE A 138 1.74 20.57 -4.14
C PHE A 138 1.48 20.39 -2.62
N SER A 139 0.92 21.40 -1.95
CA SER A 139 0.67 21.35 -0.49
C SER A 139 -0.24 20.23 -0.02
N ALA A 140 -1.17 19.73 -0.85
CA ALA A 140 -2.00 18.59 -0.48
C ALA A 140 -1.25 17.24 -0.49
N ILE A 141 0.00 17.23 -0.97
CA ILE A 141 0.87 16.05 -1.05
C ILE A 141 2.04 16.22 -0.08
N ASN A 142 2.92 17.20 -0.30
CA ASN A 142 4.12 17.40 0.54
C ASN A 142 3.82 18.18 1.83
N GLY A 143 2.82 19.09 1.82
CA GLY A 143 2.55 20.05 2.90
C GLY A 143 3.37 21.33 2.79
N GLU A 144 3.44 22.08 3.91
CA GLU A 144 4.37 23.20 4.09
C GLU A 144 5.57 22.73 4.93
N HIS A 145 6.79 23.06 4.51
CA HIS A 145 7.99 22.67 5.25
C HIS A 145 8.13 23.52 6.54
N PRO A 146 8.29 22.93 7.75
CA PRO A 146 8.35 23.68 9.01
C PRO A 146 9.37 24.83 9.02
N THR A 147 10.61 24.58 8.59
CA THR A 147 11.76 25.51 8.71
C THR A 147 12.33 26.04 7.39
N PHE A 148 12.37 25.25 6.32
CA PHE A 148 12.91 25.66 5.01
C PHE A 148 12.05 26.74 4.32
N ARG A 149 12.67 27.75 3.71
CA ARG A 149 11.99 28.92 3.09
C ARG A 149 12.59 29.29 1.73
N GLY A 150 12.93 28.28 0.92
CA GLY A 150 13.62 28.44 -0.37
C GLY A 150 15.13 28.50 -0.24
N GLY A 151 15.84 28.10 -1.30
CA GLY A 151 17.29 27.93 -1.30
C GLY A 151 17.77 26.73 -2.11
N SER A 152 19.03 26.36 -1.88
CA SER A 152 19.68 25.24 -2.56
C SER A 152 19.24 23.87 -2.01
N VAL A 153 19.76 22.78 -2.56
CA VAL A 153 19.47 21.44 -2.01
C VAL A 153 20.24 21.21 -0.71
N ALA A 154 21.46 21.73 -0.57
CA ALA A 154 22.20 21.70 0.68
C ALA A 154 21.46 22.48 1.80
N ASP A 155 20.84 23.62 1.48
CA ASP A 155 19.98 24.36 2.41
C ASP A 155 18.81 23.50 2.93
N LEU A 156 18.18 22.70 2.05
CA LEU A 156 17.08 21.80 2.43
C LEU A 156 17.58 20.61 3.24
N LEU A 157 18.66 19.95 2.80
CA LEU A 157 19.25 18.80 3.48
C LEU A 157 19.72 19.13 4.90
N ALA A 158 20.23 20.35 5.11
CA ALA A 158 20.62 20.85 6.42
C ALA A 158 19.46 20.95 7.44
N THR A 159 18.20 20.90 7.01
CA THR A 159 17.04 20.89 7.92
C THR A 159 16.72 19.50 8.50
N TYR A 160 17.23 18.42 7.89
CA TYR A 160 17.07 17.04 8.35
C TYR A 160 18.20 16.59 9.30
N GLU A 161 19.35 17.27 9.27
CA GLU A 161 20.53 16.92 10.07
C GLU A 161 20.25 17.07 11.57
N GLY A 162 20.29 15.95 12.30
CA GLY A 162 20.01 15.90 13.74
C GLY A 162 18.53 16.07 14.15
N THR A 163 17.61 16.27 13.21
CA THR A 163 16.16 16.48 13.49
C THR A 163 15.30 15.23 13.30
N THR A 164 15.82 14.19 12.64
CA THR A 164 15.13 12.91 12.41
C THR A 164 16.06 11.70 12.62
N PRO A 165 15.57 10.58 13.16
CA PRO A 165 16.30 9.31 13.25
C PRO A 165 16.33 8.51 11.92
N LEU A 166 15.66 9.01 10.86
CA LEU A 166 15.65 8.38 9.54
C LEU A 166 16.66 9.03 8.59
N ASN A 167 17.26 8.22 7.72
CA ASN A 167 18.14 8.71 6.66
C ASN A 167 17.28 9.30 5.53
N VAL A 168 17.46 10.58 5.19
CA VAL A 168 16.70 11.23 4.12
C VAL A 168 17.57 11.33 2.86
N ALA A 169 17.09 10.82 1.72
CA ALA A 169 17.72 10.96 0.42
C ALA A 169 16.81 11.78 -0.51
N TYR A 170 17.31 12.93 -0.99
CA TYR A 170 16.53 13.86 -1.81
C TYR A 170 16.82 13.69 -3.31
N LEU A 171 15.76 13.67 -4.12
CA LEU A 171 15.81 13.73 -5.58
C LEU A 171 15.54 15.16 -6.05
N VAL A 172 16.30 15.64 -7.04
CA VAL A 172 16.03 16.96 -7.64
C VAL A 172 14.71 16.90 -8.43
N PRO A 173 13.70 17.74 -8.17
CA PRO A 173 12.42 17.65 -8.85
C PRO A 173 12.45 18.44 -10.17
N HIS A 174 12.25 17.77 -11.30
CA HIS A 174 12.29 18.38 -12.63
C HIS A 174 11.23 19.46 -12.86
N GLY A 175 10.02 19.30 -12.31
CA GLY A 175 8.98 20.32 -12.34
C GLY A 175 9.38 21.58 -11.57
N THR A 176 10.05 21.43 -10.43
CA THR A 176 10.64 22.57 -9.67
C THR A 176 11.75 23.26 -10.48
N LEU A 177 12.70 22.51 -11.06
CA LEU A 177 13.73 23.08 -11.97
C LEU A 177 13.10 23.83 -13.15
N ARG A 178 12.04 23.26 -13.74
CA ARG A 178 11.33 23.85 -14.87
C ARG A 178 10.58 25.11 -14.45
N TYR A 179 9.96 25.14 -13.28
CA TYR A 179 9.27 26.32 -12.79
C TYR A 179 10.24 27.46 -12.45
N ASP A 180 11.37 27.18 -11.80
CA ASP A 180 12.40 28.19 -11.53
C ASP A 180 12.83 28.90 -12.84
N VAL A 181 13.06 28.11 -13.90
CA VAL A 181 13.55 28.61 -15.20
C VAL A 181 12.46 29.18 -16.13
N LEU A 182 11.21 28.67 -16.11
CA LEU A 182 10.14 29.02 -17.07
C LEU A 182 8.85 29.59 -16.44
N GLY A 183 8.70 29.54 -15.11
CA GLY A 183 7.44 29.78 -14.42
C GLY A 183 6.35 28.79 -14.84
N GLY A 184 5.09 29.24 -14.84
CA GLY A 184 3.93 28.44 -15.24
C GLY A 184 3.78 28.16 -16.75
N ALA A 185 4.83 28.33 -17.56
CA ALA A 185 4.72 28.35 -19.02
C ALA A 185 4.31 27.00 -19.65
N THR A 186 3.14 26.96 -20.28
CA THR A 186 2.54 25.81 -20.98
C THR A 186 3.12 25.57 -22.38
N ARG A 187 4.45 25.49 -22.48
CA ARG A 187 5.21 25.27 -23.72
C ARG A 187 6.47 24.44 -23.47
N PRO A 188 7.06 23.81 -24.50
CA PRO A 188 8.42 23.27 -24.44
C PRO A 188 9.46 24.31 -24.01
N ALA A 189 10.54 23.83 -23.38
CA ALA A 189 11.71 24.65 -23.08
C ALA A 189 12.54 24.93 -24.33
N SER A 190 13.17 26.10 -24.38
CA SER A 190 14.20 26.41 -25.37
C SER A 190 15.50 25.65 -25.07
N PRO A 191 16.44 25.53 -26.02
CA PRO A 191 17.76 24.96 -25.74
C PRO A 191 18.54 25.73 -24.66
N GLU A 192 18.31 27.03 -24.52
CA GLU A 192 18.93 27.90 -23.52
C GLU A 192 18.32 27.68 -22.12
N GLU A 193 16.99 27.58 -22.04
CA GLU A 193 16.28 27.22 -20.80
C GLU A 193 16.63 25.80 -20.35
N THR A 194 16.75 24.85 -21.29
CA THR A 194 17.26 23.50 -21.03
C THR A 194 18.70 23.55 -20.49
N GLY A 195 19.53 24.47 -21.02
CA GLY A 195 20.87 24.75 -20.49
C GLY A 195 20.86 25.27 -19.05
N ARG A 196 19.95 26.19 -18.70
CA ARG A 196 19.76 26.67 -17.33
C ARG A 196 19.33 25.54 -16.37
N MET A 197 18.34 24.72 -16.76
CA MET A 197 17.92 23.56 -15.96
C MET A 197 19.05 22.52 -15.76
N VAL A 198 19.89 22.31 -16.78
CA VAL A 198 21.08 21.43 -16.68
C VAL A 198 22.14 21.98 -15.73
N ALA A 199 22.31 23.31 -15.64
CA ALA A 199 23.22 23.93 -14.68
C ALA A 199 22.71 23.76 -13.24
N LEU A 200 21.46 24.15 -12.98
CA LEU A 200 20.80 24.00 -11.67
C LEU A 200 20.77 22.53 -11.20
N LEU A 201 20.57 21.57 -12.11
CA LEU A 201 20.66 20.16 -11.80
C LEU A 201 22.06 19.77 -11.32
N ARG A 202 23.14 20.22 -11.99
CA ARG A 202 24.52 19.91 -11.58
C ARG A 202 24.85 20.49 -10.20
N GLU A 203 24.45 21.73 -9.94
CA GLU A 203 24.61 22.38 -8.64
C GLU A 203 23.87 21.58 -7.54
N ALA A 204 22.63 21.18 -7.80
CA ALA A 204 21.84 20.35 -6.88
C ALA A 204 22.41 18.94 -6.63
N LEU A 205 23.08 18.33 -7.63
CA LEU A 205 23.81 17.06 -7.45
C LEU A 205 25.10 17.22 -6.64
N ASP A 206 25.80 18.36 -6.78
CA ASP A 206 27.00 18.63 -5.99
C ASP A 206 26.70 19.04 -4.55
N ASP A 207 25.57 19.72 -4.32
CA ASP A 207 24.93 19.91 -3.01
C ASP A 207 24.57 18.59 -2.29
N GLY A 208 24.46 17.48 -3.02
CA GLY A 208 24.27 16.14 -2.45
C GLY A 208 22.98 15.40 -2.83
N ALA A 209 22.19 15.89 -3.78
CA ALA A 209 21.03 15.15 -4.28
C ALA A 209 21.42 13.76 -4.83
N CYS A 210 20.54 12.79 -4.61
CA CYS A 210 20.76 11.37 -4.91
C CYS A 210 20.15 10.91 -6.26
N GLY A 211 19.72 11.85 -7.11
CA GLY A 211 19.08 11.59 -8.40
C GLY A 211 18.16 12.75 -8.81
N MET A 212 17.33 12.53 -9.82
CA MET A 212 16.27 13.49 -10.24
C MET A 212 14.95 12.76 -10.42
N SER A 213 13.84 13.39 -10.02
CA SER A 213 12.47 12.90 -10.27
C SER A 213 11.80 13.68 -11.41
N THR A 214 10.91 13.02 -12.16
CA THR A 214 10.03 13.67 -13.16
C THR A 214 8.57 13.35 -12.88
N GLY A 215 7.70 14.36 -13.04
CA GLY A 215 6.26 14.29 -12.84
C GLY A 215 5.50 14.55 -14.12
N LEU A 216 5.45 13.59 -15.05
CA LEU A 216 5.10 13.90 -16.43
C LEU A 216 3.58 14.10 -16.70
N GLU A 217 2.69 13.79 -15.76
CA GLU A 217 1.29 14.25 -15.78
C GLU A 217 1.07 15.56 -14.99
N TYR A 218 2.00 15.96 -14.09
CA TYR A 218 1.94 17.22 -13.35
C TYR A 218 2.48 18.41 -14.16
N ALA A 219 1.99 19.62 -13.86
CA ALA A 219 2.51 20.85 -14.46
C ALA A 219 3.68 21.42 -13.61
N PRO A 220 4.63 22.17 -14.21
CA PRO A 220 4.78 22.44 -15.65
C PRO A 220 5.45 21.29 -16.43
N ALA A 221 5.95 20.26 -15.75
CA ALA A 221 6.75 19.15 -16.31
C ALA A 221 6.08 18.37 -17.46
N SER A 222 4.75 18.29 -17.49
CA SER A 222 3.96 17.74 -18.60
C SER A 222 4.22 18.38 -19.96
N ASN A 223 4.85 19.56 -20.02
CA ASN A 223 5.26 20.24 -21.25
C ASN A 223 6.69 19.89 -21.73
N ALA A 224 7.39 18.96 -21.06
CA ALA A 224 8.75 18.55 -21.43
C ALA A 224 8.78 17.59 -22.62
N THR A 225 9.88 17.63 -23.38
CA THR A 225 10.12 16.83 -24.59
C THR A 225 11.20 15.75 -24.38
N ASP A 226 11.25 14.74 -25.25
CA ASP A 226 12.33 13.74 -25.30
C ASP A 226 13.73 14.40 -25.22
N ASP A 227 13.99 15.45 -26.00
CA ASP A 227 15.30 16.13 -26.03
C ASP A 227 15.68 16.78 -24.69
N GLU A 228 14.71 17.39 -24.00
CA GLU A 228 14.90 18.02 -22.69
C GLU A 228 15.17 16.96 -21.60
N LEU A 229 14.37 15.90 -21.58
CA LEU A 229 14.52 14.77 -20.66
C LEU A 229 15.85 14.04 -20.90
N VAL A 230 16.28 13.90 -22.15
CA VAL A 230 17.60 13.34 -22.52
C VAL A 230 18.75 14.26 -22.12
N ALA A 231 18.60 15.59 -22.22
CA ALA A 231 19.62 16.54 -21.78
C ALA A 231 19.85 16.46 -20.26
N LEU A 232 18.78 16.42 -19.47
CA LEU A 232 18.85 16.32 -18.01
C LEU A 232 19.32 14.92 -17.55
N THR A 233 18.77 13.85 -18.11
CA THR A 233 19.15 12.48 -17.68
C THR A 233 20.58 12.07 -18.07
N ARG A 234 21.21 12.75 -19.05
CA ARG A 234 22.66 12.59 -19.31
C ARG A 234 23.52 13.04 -18.13
N VAL A 235 23.14 14.11 -17.43
CA VAL A 235 23.82 14.57 -16.21
C VAL A 235 23.81 13.47 -15.14
N LEU A 236 22.67 12.81 -14.96
CA LEU A 236 22.53 11.71 -14.00
C LEU A 236 23.38 10.50 -14.39
N ALA A 237 23.40 10.14 -15.68
CA ALA A 237 24.24 9.07 -16.20
C ALA A 237 25.75 9.35 -16.05
N GLU A 238 26.18 10.60 -16.23
CA GLU A 238 27.57 11.04 -15.95
C GLU A 238 27.95 10.89 -14.46
N HIS A 239 26.98 11.06 -13.55
CA HIS A 239 27.18 10.97 -12.09
C HIS A 239 26.88 9.56 -11.51
N ASP A 240 26.52 8.57 -12.34
CA ASP A 240 26.06 7.21 -11.96
C ASP A 240 24.79 7.18 -11.07
N LEU A 241 23.96 8.22 -11.17
CA LEU A 241 22.74 8.43 -10.38
C LEU A 241 21.45 8.05 -11.15
N PRO A 242 20.36 7.70 -10.45
CA PRO A 242 19.09 7.32 -11.07
C PRO A 242 18.26 8.52 -11.54
N HIS A 243 17.50 8.27 -12.61
CA HIS A 243 16.28 9.00 -12.95
C HIS A 243 15.09 8.26 -12.35
N VAL A 244 14.23 8.96 -11.61
CA VAL A 244 12.95 8.45 -11.09
C VAL A 244 11.81 9.14 -11.83
N SER A 245 10.73 8.42 -12.18
CA SER A 245 9.66 8.99 -12.99
C SER A 245 8.27 8.51 -12.58
N HIS A 246 7.44 9.47 -12.17
CA HIS A 246 6.01 9.41 -12.45
C HIS A 246 5.83 9.58 -13.96
N MET A 247 5.31 8.54 -14.62
CA MET A 247 5.24 8.49 -16.08
C MET A 247 4.17 9.43 -16.63
N ARG A 248 4.16 9.68 -17.94
CA ARG A 248 3.16 10.52 -18.63
C ARG A 248 1.79 9.83 -18.81
N GLY A 249 1.46 8.89 -17.94
CA GLY A 249 0.28 8.02 -18.08
C GLY A 249 0.50 6.60 -17.59
N TYR A 250 -0.45 6.13 -16.79
CA TYR A 250 -0.57 4.75 -16.32
C TYR A 250 -1.75 4.04 -17.02
N GLU A 251 -2.08 2.81 -16.59
CA GLU A 251 -3.19 2.01 -17.16
C GLU A 251 -3.09 1.93 -18.71
N ASP A 252 -4.16 2.23 -19.45
CA ASP A 252 -4.22 2.25 -20.92
C ASP A 252 -3.12 3.09 -21.61
N LYS A 253 -2.51 4.06 -20.91
CA LYS A 253 -1.41 4.89 -21.43
C LYS A 253 -0.03 4.28 -21.16
N ALA A 254 0.10 3.31 -20.25
CA ALA A 254 1.36 2.87 -19.69
C ALA A 254 2.37 2.36 -20.73
N GLY A 255 1.91 1.66 -21.78
CA GLY A 255 2.77 1.22 -22.88
C GLY A 255 3.40 2.38 -23.67
N THR A 256 2.65 3.47 -23.88
CA THR A 256 3.17 4.68 -24.56
C THR A 256 4.14 5.44 -23.67
N ALA A 257 3.82 5.59 -22.38
CA ALA A 257 4.66 6.31 -21.42
C ALA A 257 5.95 5.54 -21.08
N MET A 258 5.88 4.22 -20.94
CA MET A 258 7.07 3.37 -20.78
C MET A 258 7.94 3.37 -22.05
N ALA A 259 7.33 3.44 -23.25
CA ALA A 259 8.07 3.62 -24.49
C ALA A 259 8.74 5.01 -24.61
N GLU A 260 8.26 6.04 -23.92
CA GLU A 260 8.97 7.33 -23.76
C GLU A 260 10.20 7.16 -22.85
N LEU A 261 10.04 6.59 -21.66
CA LEU A 261 11.16 6.35 -20.75
C LEU A 261 12.25 5.44 -21.36
N VAL A 262 11.87 4.41 -22.12
CA VAL A 262 12.81 3.54 -22.85
C VAL A 262 13.58 4.29 -23.95
N ARG A 263 13.00 5.31 -24.59
CA ARG A 263 13.75 6.18 -25.53
C ARG A 263 14.73 7.06 -24.77
N VAL A 264 14.28 7.73 -23.71
CA VAL A 264 15.11 8.62 -22.88
C VAL A 264 16.30 7.85 -22.30
N ALA A 265 16.05 6.73 -21.61
CA ALA A 265 17.09 5.90 -21.00
C ALA A 265 18.11 5.35 -22.01
N ARG A 266 17.65 4.98 -23.23
CA ARG A 266 18.55 4.54 -24.31
C ARG A 266 19.40 5.69 -24.90
N ALA A 267 18.89 6.92 -24.89
CA ALA A 267 19.55 8.10 -25.45
C ALA A 267 20.44 8.87 -24.45
N SER A 268 20.27 8.65 -23.15
CA SER A 268 21.12 9.19 -22.08
C SER A 268 22.04 8.16 -21.42
N GLY A 269 21.64 6.89 -21.37
CA GLY A 269 22.35 5.82 -20.64
C GLY A 269 22.03 5.77 -19.14
N VAL A 270 21.03 6.52 -18.67
CA VAL A 270 20.65 6.58 -17.25
C VAL A 270 20.02 5.27 -16.77
N ALA A 271 20.15 4.95 -15.48
CA ALA A 271 19.31 3.96 -14.81
C ALA A 271 17.96 4.59 -14.45
N THR A 272 16.86 3.91 -14.73
CA THR A 272 15.50 4.47 -14.60
C THR A 272 14.68 3.71 -13.56
N HIS A 273 13.96 4.45 -12.72
CA HIS A 273 12.98 3.95 -11.77
C HIS A 273 11.59 4.47 -12.15
N VAL A 274 10.61 3.57 -12.30
CA VAL A 274 9.21 3.95 -12.51
C VAL A 274 8.51 4.05 -11.16
N SER A 275 7.99 5.23 -10.84
CA SER A 275 7.22 5.47 -9.62
C SER A 275 5.93 4.64 -9.62
N HIS A 276 5.57 4.09 -8.45
CA HIS A 276 4.24 3.56 -8.09
C HIS A 276 3.51 2.79 -9.20
N TYR A 277 4.21 1.88 -9.87
CA TYR A 277 3.79 1.27 -11.12
C TYR A 277 2.54 0.40 -10.96
N HIS A 278 1.46 0.76 -11.67
CA HIS A 278 0.12 0.17 -11.51
C HIS A 278 -0.62 -0.03 -12.85
N GLY A 279 -1.47 -1.07 -12.90
CA GLY A 279 -2.31 -1.44 -14.04
C GLY A 279 -2.31 -2.93 -14.38
N PRO A 280 -2.58 -3.34 -15.64
CA PRO A 280 -2.66 -4.75 -16.05
C PRO A 280 -1.27 -5.43 -16.09
N ALA A 281 -0.95 -6.21 -15.07
CA ALA A 281 0.43 -6.69 -14.85
C ALA A 281 0.97 -7.65 -15.93
N ASP A 282 0.11 -8.27 -16.72
CA ASP A 282 0.47 -9.08 -17.88
C ASP A 282 1.06 -8.26 -19.03
N GLU A 283 0.64 -6.99 -19.20
CA GLU A 283 1.34 -6.04 -20.07
C GLU A 283 2.55 -5.41 -19.35
N LEU A 284 2.35 -4.91 -18.14
CA LEU A 284 3.34 -4.09 -17.44
C LEU A 284 4.64 -4.84 -17.10
N ILE A 285 4.57 -6.14 -16.82
CA ILE A 285 5.78 -6.97 -16.63
C ILE A 285 6.53 -7.09 -17.97
N GLY A 286 5.82 -7.29 -19.08
CA GLY A 286 6.40 -7.38 -20.42
C GLY A 286 7.22 -6.15 -20.81
N TYR A 287 6.70 -4.94 -20.57
CA TYR A 287 7.43 -3.70 -20.86
C TYR A 287 8.74 -3.55 -20.07
N VAL A 288 8.82 -4.12 -18.86
CA VAL A 288 10.04 -4.12 -18.03
C VAL A 288 11.02 -5.23 -18.45
N GLU A 289 10.51 -6.41 -18.80
CA GLU A 289 11.30 -7.52 -19.33
C GLU A 289 11.94 -7.16 -20.69
N ASP A 290 11.20 -6.50 -21.60
CA ASP A 290 11.71 -5.97 -22.87
C ASP A 290 12.82 -4.93 -22.66
N ALA A 291 12.66 -4.04 -21.66
CA ALA A 291 13.68 -3.06 -21.33
C ALA A 291 14.97 -3.74 -20.80
N HIS A 292 14.85 -4.79 -19.99
CA HIS A 292 16.00 -5.59 -19.52
C HIS A 292 16.63 -6.39 -20.66
N ALA A 293 15.84 -6.93 -21.59
CA ALA A 293 16.33 -7.62 -22.79
C ALA A 293 17.08 -6.66 -23.74
N ALA A 294 16.66 -5.39 -23.80
CA ALA A 294 17.37 -4.31 -24.46
C ALA A 294 18.61 -3.78 -23.68
N GLY A 295 18.92 -4.36 -22.51
CA GLY A 295 20.10 -4.04 -21.71
C GLY A 295 19.98 -2.80 -20.81
N LEU A 296 18.77 -2.26 -20.62
CA LEU A 296 18.52 -1.08 -19.78
C LEU A 296 18.38 -1.46 -18.30
N ASP A 297 18.91 -0.64 -17.40
CA ASP A 297 18.77 -0.83 -15.95
C ASP A 297 17.48 -0.15 -15.45
N VAL A 298 16.35 -0.79 -15.76
CA VAL A 298 15.02 -0.37 -15.31
C VAL A 298 14.65 -1.04 -13.99
N THR A 299 14.07 -0.28 -13.07
CA THR A 299 13.42 -0.76 -11.84
C THR A 299 12.08 -0.03 -11.66
N PHE A 300 11.25 -0.49 -10.73
CA PHE A 300 10.01 0.19 -10.37
C PHE A 300 9.69 -0.02 -8.90
N ASP A 301 8.88 0.84 -8.31
CA ASP A 301 8.19 0.57 -7.05
C ASP A 301 6.69 0.29 -7.27
N SER A 302 6.03 -0.27 -6.26
CA SER A 302 4.57 -0.35 -6.22
C SER A 302 4.09 -0.65 -4.80
N TYR A 303 2.99 0.00 -4.41
CA TYR A 303 2.37 -0.15 -3.10
C TYR A 303 1.23 -1.19 -3.10
N PRO A 304 0.95 -1.86 -1.96
CA PRO A 304 0.01 -2.98 -1.88
C PRO A 304 -1.48 -2.57 -1.80
N TYR A 305 -1.92 -1.56 -2.56
CA TYR A 305 -3.29 -1.00 -2.49
C TYR A 305 -3.91 -0.76 -3.87
N LEU A 306 -5.25 -0.73 -3.94
CA LEU A 306 -6.04 -0.42 -5.15
C LEU A 306 -6.57 1.03 -5.16
N ARG A 307 -5.91 1.92 -4.41
CA ARG A 307 -6.27 3.35 -4.32
C ARG A 307 -5.01 4.19 -4.43
N GLY A 308 -5.02 5.16 -5.33
CA GLY A 308 -4.00 6.21 -5.41
C GLY A 308 -4.41 7.43 -4.60
N CYS A 309 -3.48 8.37 -4.41
CA CYS A 309 -3.71 9.62 -3.71
C CYS A 309 -2.96 10.76 -4.42
N SER A 310 -3.62 11.87 -4.74
CA SER A 310 -3.00 13.02 -5.42
C SER A 310 -3.87 14.29 -5.29
N ILE A 311 -3.39 15.42 -5.83
CA ILE A 311 -4.14 16.67 -5.97
C ILE A 311 -5.37 16.48 -6.87
N LEU A 312 -6.51 17.01 -6.44
CA LEU A 312 -7.79 16.94 -7.16
C LEU A 312 -7.67 17.58 -8.56
N SER A 313 -6.86 18.63 -8.68
CA SER A 313 -6.61 19.34 -9.95
C SER A 313 -6.00 18.43 -11.02
N MET A 314 -5.08 17.53 -10.68
CA MET A 314 -4.45 16.60 -11.63
C MET A 314 -5.44 15.56 -12.15
N VAL A 315 -6.32 15.02 -11.30
CA VAL A 315 -7.31 14.01 -11.73
C VAL A 315 -8.52 14.61 -12.45
N SER A 316 -8.84 15.90 -12.24
CA SER A 316 -10.10 16.49 -12.69
C SER A 316 -10.01 17.62 -13.73
N LEU A 317 -8.85 18.24 -13.97
CA LEU A 317 -8.71 19.35 -14.92
C LEU A 317 -8.01 18.94 -16.24
N PRO A 318 -8.36 19.56 -17.39
CA PRO A 318 -7.66 19.32 -18.64
C PRO A 318 -6.32 20.06 -18.72
N THR A 319 -5.38 19.48 -19.46
CA THR A 319 -4.00 19.99 -19.64
C THR A 319 -3.88 21.33 -20.40
N TRP A 320 -4.99 21.88 -20.93
CA TRP A 320 -5.00 23.22 -21.55
C TRP A 320 -5.27 24.35 -20.55
N LEU A 321 -5.70 24.05 -19.32
CA LEU A 321 -5.69 25.04 -18.23
C LEU A 321 -4.25 25.24 -17.73
N PRO A 322 -3.86 26.47 -17.36
CA PRO A 322 -2.50 26.78 -16.94
C PRO A 322 -2.23 26.36 -15.49
N VAL A 323 -2.45 25.08 -15.14
CA VAL A 323 -2.52 24.64 -13.72
C VAL A 323 -1.22 24.80 -12.89
N ALA A 324 -0.09 25.16 -13.52
CA ALA A 324 1.11 25.61 -12.84
C ALA A 324 1.04 27.08 -12.36
N ASP A 325 0.07 27.85 -12.84
CA ASP A 325 -0.36 29.17 -12.37
C ASP A 325 -1.75 29.00 -11.71
N PRO A 326 -1.80 28.84 -10.36
CA PRO A 326 -3.06 28.65 -9.65
C PRO A 326 -3.97 29.87 -9.71
N ASP A 327 -3.43 31.10 -9.70
CA ASP A 327 -4.21 32.35 -9.74
C ASP A 327 -4.98 32.45 -11.05
N ALA A 328 -4.28 32.31 -12.19
CA ALA A 328 -4.89 32.34 -13.52
C ALA A 328 -5.86 31.17 -13.72
N THR A 329 -5.54 29.99 -13.19
CA THR A 329 -6.43 28.83 -13.27
C THR A 329 -7.71 29.04 -12.45
N VAL A 330 -7.63 29.56 -11.23
CA VAL A 330 -8.81 29.85 -10.40
C VAL A 330 -9.69 30.91 -11.05
N ALA A 331 -9.11 31.96 -11.63
CA ALA A 331 -9.85 32.95 -12.41
C ALA A 331 -10.55 32.32 -13.63
N MET A 332 -9.89 31.41 -14.36
CA MET A 332 -10.51 30.66 -15.46
C MET A 332 -11.62 29.71 -14.99
N LEU A 333 -11.50 29.07 -13.82
CA LEU A 333 -12.57 28.23 -13.25
C LEU A 333 -13.77 29.04 -12.72
N GLN A 334 -13.68 30.37 -12.68
CA GLN A 334 -14.78 31.29 -12.38
C GLN A 334 -15.41 31.91 -13.64
N ASP A 335 -14.81 31.75 -14.82
CA ASP A 335 -15.32 32.26 -16.10
C ASP A 335 -16.48 31.37 -16.61
N PRO A 336 -17.70 31.92 -16.83
CA PRO A 336 -18.84 31.14 -17.31
C PRO A 336 -18.64 30.42 -18.65
N ASP A 337 -17.90 31.01 -19.59
CA ASP A 337 -17.64 30.40 -20.90
C ASP A 337 -16.64 29.24 -20.77
N VAL A 338 -15.64 29.38 -19.89
CA VAL A 338 -14.72 28.28 -19.54
C VAL A 338 -15.47 27.14 -18.83
N VAL A 339 -16.31 27.45 -17.84
CA VAL A 339 -17.11 26.44 -17.12
C VAL A 339 -18.10 25.73 -18.06
N ALA A 340 -18.77 26.47 -18.95
CA ALA A 340 -19.64 25.89 -19.97
C ALA A 340 -18.86 24.96 -20.91
N ARG A 341 -17.67 25.37 -21.36
CA ARG A 341 -16.79 24.54 -22.19
C ARG A 341 -16.32 23.27 -21.46
N LEU A 342 -15.91 23.38 -20.20
CA LEU A 342 -15.49 22.23 -19.38
C LEU A 342 -16.64 21.23 -19.17
N ARG A 343 -17.86 21.73 -18.92
CA ARG A 343 -19.08 20.91 -18.80
C ARG A 343 -19.50 20.23 -20.11
N ALA A 344 -19.15 20.81 -21.27
CA ALA A 344 -19.45 20.24 -22.58
C ALA A 344 -18.36 19.27 -23.11
N GLU A 345 -17.08 19.61 -22.95
CA GLU A 345 -15.96 18.91 -23.61
C GLU A 345 -15.19 17.94 -22.70
N HIS A 346 -15.14 18.17 -21.39
CA HIS A 346 -14.18 17.50 -20.50
C HIS A 346 -14.84 16.66 -19.40
N PHE A 347 -15.66 17.28 -18.54
CA PHE A 347 -16.26 16.59 -17.40
C PHE A 347 -17.16 15.39 -17.74
N PRO A 348 -17.84 15.31 -18.91
CA PRO A 348 -18.55 14.09 -19.31
C PRO A 348 -17.64 12.85 -19.45
N GLY A 349 -16.35 13.05 -19.77
CA GLY A 349 -15.35 11.97 -19.82
C GLY A 349 -14.84 11.52 -18.45
N LEU A 350 -15.29 12.17 -17.35
CA LEU A 350 -14.88 11.88 -15.98
C LEU A 350 -16.03 11.36 -15.10
N ALA A 351 -17.17 10.95 -15.68
CA ALA A 351 -18.31 10.40 -14.92
C ALA A 351 -17.89 9.29 -13.94
N ASP A 352 -17.14 8.30 -14.44
CA ASP A 352 -16.62 7.16 -13.66
C ASP A 352 -15.57 7.55 -12.61
N LEU A 353 -15.03 8.79 -12.63
CA LEU A 353 -14.10 9.27 -11.59
C LEU A 353 -14.87 9.67 -10.33
N TRP A 354 -16.04 10.30 -10.46
CA TRP A 354 -16.73 10.92 -9.33
C TRP A 354 -17.17 9.91 -8.27
N GLU A 355 -17.59 8.70 -8.68
CA GLU A 355 -17.92 7.58 -7.78
C GLU A 355 -16.70 7.01 -7.04
N ARG A 356 -15.49 7.22 -7.56
CA ARG A 356 -14.24 6.63 -7.03
C ARG A 356 -13.46 7.55 -6.09
N VAL A 357 -13.78 8.85 -6.08
CA VAL A 357 -13.06 9.90 -5.34
C VAL A 357 -13.56 10.06 -3.91
N THR A 358 -12.62 10.08 -2.97
CA THR A 358 -12.79 10.43 -1.56
C THR A 358 -11.88 11.61 -1.24
N MET A 359 -12.40 12.65 -0.58
CA MET A 359 -11.61 13.83 -0.24
C MET A 359 -10.61 13.49 0.89
N ALA A 360 -9.35 13.93 0.79
CA ALA A 360 -8.29 13.54 1.73
C ALA A 360 -7.75 14.71 2.55
N ALA A 361 -7.27 15.75 1.85
CA ALA A 361 -6.72 16.98 2.43
C ALA A 361 -7.43 18.18 1.79
N VAL A 362 -8.22 18.94 2.55
CA VAL A 362 -9.05 20.03 2.04
C VAL A 362 -8.90 21.24 2.97
N PRO A 363 -8.10 22.25 2.60
CA PRO A 363 -7.92 23.43 3.44
C PRO A 363 -9.17 24.33 3.46
N GLY A 364 -9.26 25.21 4.45
CA GLY A 364 -10.31 26.23 4.54
C GLY A 364 -11.70 25.68 4.90
N GLU A 365 -12.74 26.37 4.43
CA GLU A 365 -14.14 26.15 4.85
C GLU A 365 -14.68 24.74 4.55
N LEU A 366 -14.10 24.04 3.57
CA LEU A 366 -14.54 22.71 3.15
C LEU A 366 -13.78 21.56 3.84
N GLN A 367 -12.94 21.82 4.85
CA GLN A 367 -12.23 20.78 5.61
C GLN A 367 -13.16 19.71 6.21
N TRP A 368 -14.44 20.03 6.46
CA TRP A 368 -15.42 19.04 6.92
C TRP A 368 -15.67 17.89 5.93
N SER A 369 -15.23 18.03 4.67
CA SER A 369 -15.36 17.02 3.62
C SER A 369 -14.27 15.94 3.67
N GLU A 370 -13.16 16.14 4.41
CA GLU A 370 -12.09 15.14 4.52
C GLU A 370 -12.65 13.80 5.04
N GLY A 371 -12.42 12.72 4.28
CA GLY A 371 -12.94 11.38 4.52
C GLY A 371 -14.32 11.07 3.89
N MET A 372 -15.00 12.05 3.29
CA MET A 372 -16.27 11.84 2.56
C MET A 372 -16.03 11.51 1.08
N ALA A 373 -16.94 10.74 0.45
CA ALA A 373 -16.93 10.59 -1.00
C ALA A 373 -17.36 11.90 -1.68
N LEU A 374 -16.86 12.18 -2.89
CA LEU A 374 -17.18 13.42 -3.61
C LEU A 374 -18.71 13.61 -3.79
N LEU A 375 -19.44 12.51 -4.00
CA LEU A 375 -20.89 12.50 -4.14
C LEU A 375 -21.61 12.86 -2.82
N ASP A 376 -21.15 12.35 -1.67
CA ASP A 376 -21.70 12.72 -0.35
C ASP A 376 -21.50 14.22 -0.06
N VAL A 377 -20.40 14.79 -0.55
CA VAL A 377 -20.08 16.23 -0.44
C VAL A 377 -21.00 17.05 -1.35
N ALA A 378 -21.27 16.57 -2.56
CA ALA A 378 -22.18 17.20 -3.52
C ALA A 378 -23.63 17.22 -3.01
N ASP A 379 -24.15 16.08 -2.55
CA ASP A 379 -25.47 15.95 -1.93
C ASP A 379 -25.60 16.90 -0.72
N ARG A 380 -24.58 16.94 0.15
CA ARG A 380 -24.57 17.81 1.34
C ARG A 380 -24.47 19.31 1.01
N LEU A 381 -23.91 19.67 -0.15
CA LEU A 381 -23.88 21.05 -0.64
C LEU A 381 -25.12 21.44 -1.46
N GLY A 382 -25.94 20.47 -1.87
CA GLY A 382 -27.06 20.68 -2.79
C GLY A 382 -26.59 21.00 -4.22
N LEU A 383 -25.45 20.44 -4.63
CA LEU A 383 -24.77 20.73 -5.90
C LEU A 383 -24.59 19.45 -6.72
N ASP A 384 -24.33 19.58 -8.02
CA ASP A 384 -23.87 18.45 -8.84
C ASP A 384 -22.36 18.16 -8.58
N PRO A 385 -21.83 16.98 -8.97
CA PRO A 385 -20.43 16.62 -8.72
C PRO A 385 -19.42 17.55 -9.38
N VAL A 386 -19.73 18.09 -10.56
CA VAL A 386 -18.86 19.01 -11.30
C VAL A 386 -18.81 20.37 -10.61
N GLU A 387 -19.97 20.91 -10.20
CA GLU A 387 -20.05 22.15 -9.45
C GLU A 387 -19.35 22.03 -8.08
N THR A 388 -19.44 20.84 -7.48
CA THR A 388 -18.74 20.52 -6.23
C THR A 388 -17.23 20.48 -6.42
N THR A 389 -16.73 19.81 -7.47
CA THR A 389 -15.30 19.81 -7.84
C THR A 389 -14.80 21.23 -8.14
N LEU A 390 -15.51 22.02 -8.95
CA LEU A 390 -15.17 23.40 -9.26
C LEU A 390 -15.12 24.26 -7.99
N ARG A 391 -16.15 24.18 -7.14
CA ARG A 391 -16.20 24.91 -5.85
C ARG A 391 -15.05 24.52 -4.91
N ILE A 392 -14.71 23.24 -4.82
CA ILE A 392 -13.56 22.77 -4.02
C ILE A 392 -12.25 23.34 -4.60
N LEU A 393 -12.02 23.22 -5.91
CA LEU A 393 -10.80 23.73 -6.54
C LEU A 393 -10.64 25.25 -6.40
N VAL A 394 -11.72 26.02 -6.60
CA VAL A 394 -11.72 27.48 -6.44
C VAL A 394 -11.49 27.89 -4.98
N SER A 395 -12.24 27.33 -4.03
CA SER A 395 -12.14 27.72 -2.61
C SER A 395 -10.88 27.23 -1.89
N THR A 396 -10.24 26.16 -2.38
CA THR A 396 -8.93 25.69 -1.87
C THR A 396 -7.74 26.26 -2.64
N HIS A 397 -7.97 27.06 -3.68
CA HIS A 397 -6.92 27.58 -4.57
C HIS A 397 -6.07 26.47 -5.24
N LEU A 398 -6.77 25.44 -5.73
CA LEU A 398 -6.27 24.14 -6.23
C LEU A 398 -5.61 23.23 -5.18
N ARG A 399 -5.50 23.63 -3.91
CA ARG A 399 -4.79 22.91 -2.83
C ARG A 399 -5.60 21.75 -2.20
N ALA A 400 -6.56 21.19 -2.93
CA ALA A 400 -7.33 20.02 -2.50
C ALA A 400 -6.67 18.71 -2.93
N GLY A 401 -6.52 17.76 -2.01
CA GLY A 401 -6.06 16.39 -2.23
C GLY A 401 -7.18 15.37 -2.08
N CYS A 402 -7.07 14.27 -2.83
CA CYS A 402 -8.05 13.20 -2.84
C CYS A 402 -7.41 11.81 -2.94
N VAL A 403 -8.09 10.82 -2.36
CA VAL A 403 -7.82 9.39 -2.55
C VAL A 403 -8.83 8.86 -3.57
N PHE A 404 -8.37 8.17 -4.61
CA PHE A 404 -9.24 7.64 -5.66
C PHE A 404 -9.03 6.14 -5.82
N ALA A 405 -10.12 5.38 -6.02
CA ALA A 405 -10.00 3.99 -6.45
C ALA A 405 -9.40 3.91 -7.85
N GLN A 406 -8.39 3.06 -8.03
CA GLN A 406 -7.80 2.83 -9.34
C GLN A 406 -8.82 2.16 -10.28
N PRO A 407 -8.69 2.31 -11.62
CA PRO A 407 -9.62 1.68 -12.55
C PRO A 407 -9.60 0.14 -12.44
N PRO A 408 -10.67 -0.57 -12.87
CA PRO A 408 -10.77 -2.04 -12.72
C PRO A 408 -9.67 -2.86 -13.42
N THR A 409 -8.88 -2.25 -14.30
CA THR A 409 -7.68 -2.79 -14.94
C THR A 409 -6.57 -3.11 -13.94
N ASN A 410 -6.45 -2.33 -12.85
CA ASN A 410 -5.57 -2.64 -11.73
C ASN A 410 -6.28 -3.55 -10.73
N SER A 411 -5.93 -4.84 -10.74
CA SER A 411 -6.56 -5.86 -9.90
C SER A 411 -5.68 -6.27 -8.70
N PRO A 412 -6.24 -6.89 -7.64
CA PRO A 412 -5.42 -7.52 -6.61
C PRO A 412 -4.50 -8.61 -7.20
N GLY A 413 -4.87 -9.22 -8.34
CA GLY A 413 -3.98 -10.11 -9.10
C GLY A 413 -2.76 -9.36 -9.63
N SER A 414 -2.98 -8.20 -10.28
CA SER A 414 -1.96 -7.33 -10.85
C SER A 414 -0.96 -6.86 -9.79
N VAL A 415 -1.45 -6.28 -8.69
CA VAL A 415 -0.62 -5.84 -7.55
C VAL A 415 0.23 -7.00 -7.02
N ARG A 416 -0.35 -8.17 -6.76
CA ARG A 416 0.40 -9.35 -6.29
C ARG A 416 1.39 -9.91 -7.32
N ALA A 417 1.23 -9.64 -8.62
CA ALA A 417 2.19 -10.02 -9.65
C ALA A 417 3.38 -9.03 -9.69
N LEU A 418 3.09 -7.72 -9.73
CA LEU A 418 4.09 -6.65 -9.73
C LEU A 418 4.97 -6.70 -8.48
N LEU A 419 4.37 -6.85 -7.28
CA LEU A 419 5.10 -7.03 -6.01
C LEU A 419 6.06 -8.22 -6.02
N ARG A 420 5.84 -9.25 -6.86
CA ARG A 420 6.69 -10.45 -6.95
C ARG A 420 7.80 -10.33 -8.00
N HIS A 421 7.80 -9.28 -8.83
CA HIS A 421 8.73 -9.12 -9.93
C HIS A 421 10.16 -8.79 -9.43
N PRO A 422 11.24 -9.36 -10.02
CA PRO A 422 12.61 -9.14 -9.52
C PRO A 422 13.15 -7.70 -9.62
N ALA A 423 12.49 -6.82 -10.38
CA ALA A 423 12.84 -5.40 -10.50
C ALA A 423 12.04 -4.46 -9.57
N GLN A 424 11.10 -5.02 -8.77
CA GLN A 424 10.28 -4.26 -7.82
C GLN A 424 11.10 -3.80 -6.61
N MET A 425 10.80 -2.59 -6.13
CA MET A 425 11.28 -2.02 -4.88
C MET A 425 10.11 -1.55 -4.01
N GLY A 426 10.33 -1.39 -2.71
CA GLY A 426 9.29 -0.98 -1.77
C GLY A 426 9.16 0.54 -1.72
N GLY A 427 8.16 1.06 -2.42
CA GLY A 427 7.58 2.39 -2.20
C GLY A 427 6.33 2.27 -1.34
N SER A 428 6.09 3.24 -0.45
CA SER A 428 4.79 3.36 0.23
C SER A 428 3.79 4.21 -0.54
N ASP A 429 4.26 5.25 -1.24
CA ASP A 429 3.45 6.40 -1.67
C ASP A 429 2.61 6.98 -0.52
N ALA A 430 3.22 7.06 0.67
CA ALA A 430 2.56 7.63 1.83
C ALA A 430 2.52 9.17 1.74
N ILE A 431 1.30 9.69 1.59
CA ILE A 431 0.96 11.10 1.73
C ILE A 431 0.41 11.33 3.14
N TYR A 432 0.95 12.34 3.83
CA TYR A 432 0.71 12.58 5.26
C TYR A 432 -0.31 13.68 5.57
N GLN A 433 -0.81 14.36 4.54
CA GLN A 433 -1.68 15.54 4.67
C GLN A 433 -3.17 15.17 4.86
N GLY A 434 -3.91 16.06 5.51
CA GLY A 434 -5.35 15.91 5.78
C GLY A 434 -5.68 15.00 6.98
N ARG A 435 -6.92 15.07 7.47
CA ARG A 435 -7.39 14.27 8.62
C ARG A 435 -7.77 12.84 8.23
N ALA A 436 -7.94 12.56 6.93
CA ALA A 436 -8.23 11.24 6.38
C ALA A 436 -7.15 10.82 5.35
N PRO A 437 -5.87 10.65 5.77
CA PRO A 437 -4.77 10.32 4.87
C PRO A 437 -4.87 8.90 4.30
N ALA A 438 -4.14 8.65 3.21
CA ALA A 438 -4.20 7.39 2.48
C ALA A 438 -3.75 6.16 3.34
N PRO A 439 -4.35 4.97 3.14
CA PRO A 439 -4.01 3.76 3.91
C PRO A 439 -2.52 3.35 3.86
N ALA A 440 -1.80 3.78 2.82
CA ALA A 440 -0.37 3.62 2.65
C ALA A 440 0.46 4.04 3.88
N ARG A 441 0.06 5.13 4.54
CA ARG A 441 0.70 5.71 5.74
C ARG A 441 0.97 4.69 6.84
N LEU A 442 0.16 3.63 6.94
CA LEU A 442 0.17 2.66 8.04
C LEU A 442 0.72 1.28 7.67
N GLY A 443 1.14 1.02 6.42
CA GLY A 443 1.61 -0.34 6.09
C GLY A 443 2.25 -0.64 4.73
N GLY A 444 2.52 0.33 3.86
CA GLY A 444 2.97 0.05 2.48
C GLY A 444 4.17 -0.91 2.38
N VAL A 445 5.20 -0.73 3.20
CA VAL A 445 6.46 -1.51 3.13
C VAL A 445 6.32 -2.95 3.68
N ARG A 446 5.21 -3.26 4.37
CA ARG A 446 5.00 -4.53 5.08
C ARG A 446 4.82 -5.75 4.15
N ALA A 447 4.63 -5.53 2.85
CA ALA A 447 4.26 -6.55 1.86
C ALA A 447 5.44 -7.17 1.05
N LEU A 448 6.69 -6.73 1.25
CA LEU A 448 7.80 -7.11 0.36
C LEU A 448 8.15 -8.62 0.37
N PRO A 449 8.18 -9.31 -0.78
CA PRO A 449 8.65 -10.68 -0.86
C PRO A 449 10.18 -10.78 -0.78
N ARG A 450 10.64 -11.98 -0.37
CA ARG A 450 12.01 -12.27 0.11
C ARG A 450 13.16 -12.14 -0.92
N ARG A 451 12.97 -11.49 -2.08
CA ARG A 451 13.93 -11.52 -3.22
C ARG A 451 14.32 -10.18 -3.85
N ALA A 452 13.65 -9.06 -3.58
CA ALA A 452 13.91 -7.74 -4.21
C ALA A 452 15.33 -7.16 -3.97
N ARG A 453 16.08 -7.64 -2.97
CA ARG A 453 17.28 -6.98 -2.42
C ARG A 453 18.58 -7.13 -3.24
N ALA A 454 18.50 -7.46 -4.53
CA ALA A 454 19.70 -7.68 -5.36
C ALA A 454 20.25 -6.40 -6.04
N ARG A 455 19.38 -5.46 -6.45
CA ARG A 455 19.77 -4.27 -7.25
C ARG A 455 19.83 -2.93 -6.51
N ALA A 456 19.34 -2.81 -5.27
CA ALA A 456 19.30 -1.56 -4.48
C ALA A 456 20.65 -0.84 -4.27
N ARG A 457 21.78 -1.44 -4.67
CA ARG A 457 23.15 -0.90 -4.62
C ARG A 457 23.38 0.44 -5.31
N ARG A 458 22.46 0.88 -6.17
CA ARG A 458 22.48 2.22 -6.83
C ARG A 458 21.78 3.31 -6.03
N LEU A 459 20.84 2.96 -5.14
CA LEU A 459 20.13 3.90 -4.25
C LEU A 459 20.74 3.94 -2.84
N ASP A 460 21.67 3.04 -2.54
CA ASP A 460 22.49 2.97 -1.32
C ASP A 460 23.58 4.09 -1.29
N VAL A 461 23.19 5.33 -1.65
CA VAL A 461 24.05 6.51 -1.83
C VAL A 461 24.24 7.29 -0.52
N ALA A 462 23.27 7.22 0.40
CA ALA A 462 23.16 7.99 1.64
C ALA A 462 24.30 7.81 2.69
N ARG A 463 25.40 7.12 2.34
CA ARG A 463 26.61 6.96 3.16
C ARG A 463 27.91 7.39 2.45
N ARG A 464 27.83 8.22 1.39
CA ARG A 464 29.00 8.55 0.53
C ARG A 464 29.47 10.01 0.46
N ARG A 465 28.72 11.01 0.95
CA ARG A 465 29.15 12.44 0.87
C ARG A 465 29.11 13.23 2.18
N THR A 466 28.45 12.77 3.25
CA THR A 466 28.40 13.44 4.57
C THR A 466 29.64 13.18 5.44
N ALA A 467 30.83 13.51 4.93
CA ALA A 467 32.06 13.56 5.71
C ALA A 467 33.10 14.49 5.04
N PRO A 468 33.72 15.44 5.77
CA PRO A 468 34.90 16.16 5.30
C PRO A 468 36.03 15.20 4.94
N VAL A 469 36.90 15.61 4.01
CA VAL A 469 38.04 14.79 3.57
C VAL A 469 39.12 14.73 4.64
N ASP A 470 39.09 13.67 5.46
CA ASP A 470 40.27 13.18 6.16
C ASP A 470 40.44 11.66 5.95
N GLY A 471 41.68 11.19 6.04
CA GLY A 471 42.11 9.92 5.48
C GLY A 471 41.65 8.68 6.25
N ARG A 472 41.38 7.61 5.50
CA ARG A 472 41.27 6.20 5.93
C ARG A 472 39.95 5.75 6.59
N ARG A 473 38.83 5.80 5.87
CA ARG A 473 37.72 4.84 6.10
C ARG A 473 37.40 4.06 4.81
N ARG A 474 37.14 2.75 4.93
CA ARG A 474 36.77 1.85 3.83
C ARG A 474 35.41 1.21 4.13
N ALA A 475 34.35 1.72 3.50
CA ALA A 475 33.00 1.21 3.66
C ALA A 475 32.78 -0.18 3.01
N LEU A 476 31.64 -0.80 3.38
CA LEU A 476 31.19 -2.16 3.09
C LEU A 476 31.71 -2.83 1.80
N ARG A 477 32.37 -3.99 1.99
CA ARG A 477 32.41 -5.06 0.99
C ARG A 477 32.18 -6.42 1.65
N VAL A 478 30.96 -6.96 1.50
CA VAL A 478 30.71 -8.38 1.77
C VAL A 478 31.60 -9.22 0.87
N ARG A 479 32.63 -9.86 1.44
CA ARG A 479 33.50 -10.80 0.71
C ARG A 479 32.72 -12.07 0.38
N ARG A 480 32.64 -12.43 -0.89
CA ARG A 480 32.24 -13.80 -1.29
C ARG A 480 33.33 -14.80 -0.90
N PRO A 481 32.97 -16.03 -0.50
CA PRO A 481 33.91 -17.15 -0.48
C PRO A 481 34.55 -17.34 -1.86
N ARG A 482 35.85 -17.64 -1.91
CA ARG A 482 36.54 -18.02 -3.15
C ARG A 482 36.50 -19.53 -3.31
N GLY A 483 35.98 -20.02 -4.45
CA GLY A 483 36.21 -21.40 -4.87
C GLY A 483 37.67 -21.65 -5.25
N PRO A 484 38.14 -22.91 -5.25
CA PRO A 484 39.52 -23.24 -5.58
C PRO A 484 39.85 -22.92 -7.05
N ALA A 485 41.07 -22.42 -7.29
CA ALA A 485 41.49 -22.02 -8.63
C ALA A 485 42.13 -23.19 -9.40
N ALA A 486 41.50 -23.60 -10.51
CA ALA A 486 42.17 -24.34 -11.57
C ALA A 486 42.80 -23.34 -12.55
N GLY A 487 44.13 -23.35 -12.70
CA GLY A 487 44.86 -22.36 -13.51
C GLY A 487 45.33 -22.89 -14.87
N ARG A 488 45.51 -21.99 -15.84
CA ARG A 488 46.41 -22.22 -17.00
C ARG A 488 46.89 -20.92 -17.69
N THR A 489 48.19 -20.63 -17.50
CA THR A 489 49.18 -20.12 -18.49
C THR A 489 48.86 -18.98 -19.49
N ARG A 490 49.69 -17.92 -19.45
CA ARG A 490 49.81 -16.83 -20.45
C ARG A 490 50.63 -17.23 -21.70
N ARG A 491 50.34 -16.59 -22.86
CA ARG A 491 51.31 -16.07 -23.87
C ARG A 491 50.72 -14.74 -24.42
N ARG A 492 51.42 -13.57 -24.42
CA ARG A 492 52.44 -13.03 -25.37
C ARG A 492 51.88 -12.82 -26.80
N ARG A 493 52.15 -11.71 -27.54
CA ARG A 493 53.23 -10.68 -27.44
C ARG A 493 52.98 -9.41 -28.32
N ALA A 494 53.56 -8.26 -27.95
CA ALA A 494 53.93 -7.07 -28.79
C ALA A 494 52.77 -6.26 -29.46
N ALA A 495 52.95 -5.02 -29.96
CA ALA A 495 54.13 -4.13 -30.14
C ALA A 495 53.87 -2.65 -29.76
N ARG A 496 54.76 -1.70 -30.12
CA ARG A 496 54.80 -0.28 -29.66
C ARG A 496 54.33 0.76 -30.72
N PRO A 497 53.93 1.99 -30.30
CA PRO A 497 53.49 3.08 -31.18
C PRO A 497 54.61 4.05 -31.62
N ARG A 498 54.25 4.95 -32.55
CA ARG A 498 54.86 6.27 -32.85
C ARG A 498 53.74 7.22 -33.32
N ASP A 499 53.79 8.55 -33.29
CA ASP A 499 54.41 9.62 -32.47
C ASP A 499 54.50 10.89 -33.36
N ARG A 500 54.27 12.09 -32.80
CA ARG A 500 54.35 13.44 -33.41
C ARG A 500 53.32 13.80 -34.51
N ALA A 501 53.16 15.08 -34.91
CA ALA A 501 53.09 16.39 -34.21
C ALA A 501 52.90 17.50 -35.25
N GLY A 502 52.11 18.55 -34.97
CA GLY A 502 52.04 19.73 -35.84
C GLY A 502 51.03 20.79 -35.39
N ARG A 503 51.42 22.07 -35.37
CA ARG A 503 50.57 23.24 -35.09
C ARG A 503 50.43 24.09 -36.36
N ARG A 504 49.27 24.72 -36.57
CA ARG A 504 49.07 26.21 -36.56
C ARG A 504 47.72 26.63 -37.14
N ASP A 505 47.24 27.77 -36.64
CA ASP A 505 46.03 28.49 -37.05
C ASP A 505 46.22 29.31 -38.34
N VAL A 506 45.12 29.80 -38.95
CA VAL A 506 44.84 31.25 -39.21
C VAL A 506 43.66 31.46 -40.20
N ARG A 507 42.59 32.14 -39.72
CA ARG A 507 41.57 32.99 -40.41
C ARG A 507 40.67 32.42 -41.55
N GLY A 508 39.42 32.92 -41.59
CA GLY A 508 38.47 32.84 -42.73
C GLY A 508 38.63 34.02 -43.72
N PRO A 509 37.68 34.32 -44.64
CA PRO A 509 36.21 34.37 -44.41
C PRO A 509 35.31 33.81 -45.57
N ALA A 510 34.01 34.16 -45.57
CA ALA A 510 32.96 33.87 -46.60
C ALA A 510 32.78 35.11 -47.55
N PRO A 511 31.69 35.33 -48.38
CA PRO A 511 30.47 34.53 -48.66
C PRO A 511 29.94 34.53 -50.15
N SER A 512 28.85 33.80 -50.43
CA SER A 512 27.80 34.01 -51.49
C SER A 512 26.79 32.83 -51.43
N ARG A 513 25.45 32.87 -51.67
CA ARG A 513 24.51 33.58 -52.59
C ARG A 513 24.67 33.13 -54.06
N ASP A 514 23.63 32.88 -54.87
CA ASP A 514 22.22 33.33 -54.84
C ASP A 514 21.31 32.43 -55.72
N ARG A 515 19.99 32.38 -55.43
CA ARG A 515 18.84 32.02 -56.32
C ARG A 515 18.90 30.66 -57.09
N ASP A 516 17.87 30.13 -57.76
CA ASP A 516 16.46 30.46 -58.11
C ASP A 516 15.71 29.10 -58.34
N ARG A 517 14.42 28.89 -58.65
CA ARG A 517 13.20 29.70 -58.93
C ARG A 517 11.93 28.88 -58.62
N ARG A 518 10.76 29.52 -58.48
CA ARG A 518 9.43 28.86 -58.34
C ARG A 518 8.62 28.86 -59.65
N ARG A 519 7.63 27.96 -59.78
CA ARG A 519 6.37 28.24 -60.52
C ARG A 519 5.19 27.41 -60.00
N ALA A 520 3.98 27.97 -60.13
CA ALA A 520 2.72 27.35 -59.73
C ALA A 520 1.57 27.83 -60.63
N ARG A 521 0.48 27.06 -60.76
CA ARG A 521 -0.86 27.56 -61.14
C ARG A 521 -1.98 26.54 -60.82
N ARG A 522 -3.23 27.01 -60.84
CA ARG A 522 -4.46 26.31 -60.42
C ARG A 522 -5.14 25.58 -61.60
N GLY A 523 -5.93 24.55 -61.30
CA GLY A 523 -6.84 23.86 -62.24
C GLY A 523 -7.99 23.16 -61.48
N ARG A 524 -9.11 22.80 -62.15
CA ARG A 524 -10.33 22.27 -61.52
C ARG A 524 -10.82 20.95 -62.17
N ALA A 525 -11.55 20.18 -61.35
CA ALA A 525 -12.72 19.33 -61.70
C ALA A 525 -12.57 17.86 -62.20
N ARG A 526 -13.18 16.97 -61.41
CA ARG A 526 -14.11 15.86 -61.77
C ARG A 526 -13.71 14.85 -62.88
N ALA A 527 -13.49 13.58 -62.50
CA ALA A 527 -14.54 12.52 -62.45
C ALA A 527 -14.01 11.07 -62.68
N ARG A 528 -14.66 10.10 -62.02
CA ARG A 528 -14.55 8.62 -62.21
C ARG A 528 -13.19 8.00 -61.81
N GLY A 529 -13.13 6.82 -61.17
CA GLY A 529 -14.19 5.97 -60.62
C GLY A 529 -13.63 4.60 -60.16
N ARG A 530 -14.53 3.71 -59.67
CA ARG A 530 -14.26 2.39 -59.03
C ARG A 530 -13.68 2.47 -57.60
N ALA A 531 -13.97 1.55 -56.68
CA ALA A 531 -15.14 0.66 -56.52
C ALA A 531 -15.22 0.24 -55.03
N ALA A 532 -16.40 -0.11 -54.53
CA ALA A 532 -16.60 -0.55 -53.15
C ALA A 532 -17.20 -1.96 -53.09
N HIS A 533 -16.89 -2.70 -52.01
CA HIS A 533 -17.61 -3.92 -51.64
C HIS A 533 -18.12 -3.82 -50.19
N ARG A 534 -19.45 -3.80 -50.05
CA ARG A 534 -20.20 -4.23 -48.87
C ARG A 534 -21.31 -5.16 -49.37
N CYS A 535 -21.68 -6.19 -48.62
CA CYS A 535 -22.67 -7.18 -49.04
C CYS A 535 -23.88 -7.24 -48.11
N HIS A 536 -25.06 -7.00 -48.68
CA HIS A 536 -26.45 -7.26 -48.24
C HIS A 536 -27.36 -6.82 -49.41
N PRO A 537 -28.69 -7.09 -49.46
CA PRO A 537 -29.55 -7.86 -48.55
C PRO A 537 -30.39 -8.96 -49.27
N ARG A 538 -31.32 -9.59 -48.55
CA ARG A 538 -32.66 -9.99 -49.02
C ARG A 538 -33.66 -9.57 -47.92
N ALA A 539 -34.72 -8.81 -48.16
CA ALA A 539 -35.84 -8.95 -49.12
C ALA A 539 -36.82 -10.06 -48.70
N GLY A 540 -38.10 -9.72 -48.59
CA GLY A 540 -39.18 -10.64 -48.19
C GLY A 540 -40.51 -10.30 -48.86
N ALA A 541 -41.41 -11.28 -48.90
CA ALA A 541 -42.78 -11.18 -49.42
C ALA A 541 -43.66 -12.29 -48.82
N ALA A 542 -44.97 -12.11 -48.89
CA ALA A 542 -46.05 -13.04 -48.53
C ALA A 542 -47.22 -12.80 -49.53
N PRO A 543 -48.40 -13.45 -49.43
CA PRO A 543 -48.84 -14.59 -48.60
C PRO A 543 -49.43 -15.76 -49.45
N ASP A 544 -49.99 -16.82 -48.84
CA ASP A 544 -51.46 -17.07 -48.88
C ASP A 544 -51.98 -18.30 -48.08
N ARG A 545 -53.11 -18.07 -47.38
CA ARG A 545 -54.34 -18.91 -47.18
C ARG A 545 -54.30 -20.36 -46.59
N PRO A 546 -55.47 -20.89 -46.12
CA PRO A 546 -55.48 -21.61 -44.83
C PRO A 546 -56.22 -22.97 -44.81
N GLY A 547 -56.20 -23.63 -43.65
CA GLY A 547 -57.15 -24.66 -43.23
C GLY A 547 -57.35 -24.64 -41.71
N GLY A 548 -58.55 -24.95 -41.23
CA GLY A 548 -58.85 -24.94 -39.78
C GLY A 548 -60.14 -25.70 -39.43
N ALA A 549 -60.27 -26.09 -38.16
CA ALA A 549 -61.46 -26.79 -37.65
C ALA A 549 -61.74 -26.49 -36.15
N ARG A 550 -63.00 -26.09 -35.90
CA ARG A 550 -63.87 -26.25 -34.71
C ARG A 550 -63.23 -26.68 -33.37
N MET A 551 -63.38 -25.93 -32.28
CA MET A 551 -64.61 -25.67 -31.48
C MET A 551 -65.25 -26.91 -30.82
N THR A 552 -65.20 -26.96 -29.49
CA THR A 552 -66.34 -27.26 -28.58
C THR A 552 -66.16 -26.51 -27.25
N ALA A 553 -67.26 -26.20 -26.57
CA ALA A 553 -67.32 -25.70 -25.19
C ALA A 553 -67.95 -26.83 -24.31
N THR A 554 -68.16 -26.78 -22.98
CA THR A 554 -68.63 -25.66 -22.13
C THR A 554 -68.34 -25.83 -20.62
N ALA A 555 -67.95 -24.72 -19.97
CA ALA A 555 -68.47 -24.17 -18.71
C ALA A 555 -68.29 -24.85 -17.32
N ARG A 556 -68.36 -23.98 -16.30
CA ARG A 556 -68.29 -24.17 -14.82
C ARG A 556 -66.89 -24.54 -14.27
N GLU A 557 -66.46 -24.05 -13.10
CA GLU A 557 -67.16 -23.23 -12.09
C GLU A 557 -66.25 -22.13 -11.45
N ALA A 558 -66.75 -21.43 -10.43
CA ALA A 558 -66.27 -20.12 -9.96
C ALA A 558 -64.76 -20.00 -9.64
N ALA A 559 -64.15 -18.88 -10.07
CA ALA A 559 -62.84 -18.44 -9.62
C ALA A 559 -62.94 -17.68 -8.28
N SER A 560 -62.06 -18.00 -7.33
CA SER A 560 -61.88 -17.27 -6.06
C SER A 560 -60.42 -16.79 -5.94
N ALA A 561 -60.19 -15.75 -5.13
CA ALA A 561 -58.95 -14.99 -5.14
C ALA A 561 -57.74 -15.77 -4.59
N ALA A 562 -56.60 -15.69 -5.30
CA ALA A 562 -55.32 -16.22 -4.86
C ALA A 562 -54.27 -15.09 -4.73
N HIS A 563 -54.09 -14.59 -3.51
CA HIS A 563 -52.86 -13.89 -3.12
C HIS A 563 -51.73 -14.93 -2.95
N PRO A 564 -50.54 -14.76 -3.53
CA PRO A 564 -49.36 -15.55 -3.19
C PRO A 564 -48.77 -15.07 -1.85
N GLY A 565 -49.47 -15.40 -0.74
CA GLY A 565 -49.04 -15.08 0.62
C GLY A 565 -48.15 -16.17 1.22
N ARG A 566 -47.08 -15.76 1.92
CA ARG A 566 -46.30 -16.53 2.93
C ARG A 566 -46.03 -18.01 2.58
N GLN A 567 -44.86 -18.28 2.00
CA GLN A 567 -44.18 -19.55 2.31
C GLN A 567 -43.50 -19.43 3.68
N ALA A 568 -43.62 -20.48 4.50
CA ALA A 568 -43.07 -20.53 5.85
C ALA A 568 -41.58 -20.91 5.86
N LEU A 569 -40.89 -20.56 6.95
CA LEU A 569 -39.57 -21.11 7.26
C LEU A 569 -39.71 -22.64 7.47
N PRO A 570 -38.86 -23.49 6.85
CA PRO A 570 -38.88 -24.93 7.09
C PRO A 570 -38.53 -25.29 8.54
N ASP A 571 -39.17 -26.34 9.04
CA ASP A 571 -39.04 -26.79 10.43
C ASP A 571 -37.66 -27.41 10.72
N ALA A 572 -37.15 -27.20 11.94
CA ALA A 572 -35.79 -27.58 12.33
C ALA A 572 -35.69 -29.04 12.81
N SER A 573 -36.27 -29.98 12.06
CA SER A 573 -36.46 -31.38 12.53
C SER A 573 -36.45 -32.47 11.43
N ALA A 574 -35.54 -32.41 10.46
CA ALA A 574 -35.33 -33.50 9.48
C ALA A 574 -33.84 -33.77 9.14
N PRO A 575 -33.29 -34.97 9.40
CA PRO A 575 -31.90 -35.29 9.08
C PRO A 575 -31.69 -35.80 7.63
N ALA A 576 -30.78 -35.12 6.91
CA ALA A 576 -29.92 -35.66 5.84
C ALA A 576 -30.54 -36.60 4.77
N ALA A 577 -31.16 -36.03 3.72
CA ALA A 577 -31.62 -36.77 2.53
C ALA A 577 -30.72 -36.66 1.27
N ASP A 578 -29.90 -35.61 1.12
CA ASP A 578 -29.12 -35.36 -0.13
C ASP A 578 -27.58 -35.48 0.02
N ALA A 579 -27.10 -36.05 1.14
CA ALA A 579 -25.67 -36.27 1.38
C ALA A 579 -25.05 -37.40 0.53
N ALA A 580 -25.83 -38.03 -0.35
CA ALA A 580 -25.57 -39.34 -0.95
C ALA A 580 -24.84 -39.32 -2.31
N ARG A 581 -24.48 -38.16 -2.86
CA ARG A 581 -23.89 -38.06 -4.22
C ARG A 581 -22.35 -38.00 -4.28
N ASN A 582 -21.65 -38.02 -3.14
CA ASN A 582 -20.18 -38.20 -3.11
C ASN A 582 -19.72 -39.16 -2.00
N SER A 583 -19.50 -40.41 -2.41
CA SER A 583 -19.16 -41.56 -1.57
C SER A 583 -17.65 -41.87 -1.52
N SER A 584 -16.78 -40.94 -1.93
CA SER A 584 -15.33 -41.15 -1.97
C SER A 584 -14.70 -41.39 -0.59
N GLN A 585 -14.62 -42.67 -0.20
CA GLN A 585 -14.03 -43.11 1.08
C GLN A 585 -12.54 -42.75 1.19
N SER A 586 -11.82 -42.75 0.07
CA SER A 586 -10.41 -42.34 0.01
C SER A 586 -10.25 -40.84 0.30
N LEU A 587 -11.09 -39.97 -0.30
CA LEU A 587 -11.06 -38.54 -0.02
C LEU A 587 -11.42 -38.24 1.44
N ARG A 588 -12.47 -38.87 1.99
CA ARG A 588 -12.84 -38.70 3.40
C ARG A 588 -11.70 -39.08 4.34
N ARG A 589 -11.04 -40.23 4.11
CA ARG A 589 -9.85 -40.65 4.88
C ARG A 589 -8.65 -39.71 4.68
N ALA A 590 -8.45 -39.14 3.49
CA ALA A 590 -7.41 -38.14 3.25
C ALA A 590 -7.66 -36.82 4.02
N LEU A 591 -8.92 -36.39 4.14
CA LEU A 591 -9.29 -35.25 4.99
C LEU A 591 -9.07 -35.55 6.47
N THR A 592 -9.40 -36.76 6.95
CA THR A 592 -9.08 -37.20 8.32
C THR A 592 -7.57 -37.17 8.63
N ILE A 593 -6.70 -37.48 7.67
CA ILE A 593 -5.24 -37.32 7.83
C ILE A 593 -4.87 -35.86 8.08
N LEU A 594 -5.45 -34.91 7.33
CA LEU A 594 -5.16 -33.49 7.50
C LEU A 594 -5.63 -32.97 8.85
N ASP A 595 -6.81 -33.38 9.32
CA ASP A 595 -7.33 -32.96 10.62
C ASP A 595 -6.57 -33.61 11.81
N ALA A 596 -6.15 -34.87 11.69
CA ALA A 596 -5.27 -35.49 12.68
C ALA A 596 -3.91 -34.76 12.76
N LEU A 597 -3.34 -34.38 11.61
CA LEU A 597 -2.10 -33.60 11.53
C LEU A 597 -2.27 -32.12 11.96
N ARG A 598 -3.50 -31.59 12.00
CA ARG A 598 -3.83 -30.28 12.58
C ARG A 598 -3.74 -30.30 14.10
N HIS A 599 -4.31 -31.33 14.75
CA HIS A 599 -4.24 -31.47 16.21
C HIS A 599 -2.80 -31.67 16.71
N ASP A 600 -2.01 -32.51 16.03
CA ASP A 600 -0.63 -32.84 16.43
C ASP A 600 0.45 -31.98 15.73
N ALA A 601 0.08 -30.78 15.23
CA ALA A 601 0.87 -29.99 14.29
C ALA A 601 2.33 -29.70 14.71
N ALA A 602 2.61 -29.57 16.02
CA ALA A 602 3.96 -29.29 16.52
C ALA A 602 4.93 -30.49 16.47
N ARG A 603 4.44 -31.73 16.66
CA ARG A 603 5.28 -32.95 16.66
C ARG A 603 5.14 -33.79 15.38
N GLY A 604 3.96 -33.75 14.76
CA GLY A 604 3.61 -34.59 13.62
C GLY A 604 3.37 -36.06 13.98
N LEU A 605 2.60 -36.76 13.14
CA LEU A 605 2.22 -38.16 13.36
C LEU A 605 3.07 -39.12 12.52
N SER A 606 3.42 -40.28 13.07
CA SER A 606 4.07 -41.36 12.31
C SER A 606 3.07 -42.12 11.44
N LEU A 607 3.58 -42.98 10.55
CA LEU A 607 2.75 -43.89 9.75
C LEU A 607 1.97 -44.92 10.60
N VAL A 608 2.39 -45.14 11.86
CA VAL A 608 1.68 -46.01 12.81
C VAL A 608 0.51 -45.25 13.40
N GLU A 609 0.76 -44.10 14.03
CA GLU A 609 -0.28 -43.28 14.65
C GLU A 609 -1.38 -42.86 13.63
N LEU A 610 -1.01 -42.57 12.37
CA LEU A 610 -2.00 -42.32 11.31
C LEU A 610 -2.78 -43.56 10.84
N ALA A 611 -2.23 -44.77 10.99
CA ALA A 611 -2.94 -46.03 10.72
C ALA A 611 -3.96 -46.34 11.81
N ASP A 612 -3.59 -46.07 13.06
CA ASP A 612 -4.45 -46.27 14.23
C ASP A 612 -5.63 -45.28 14.20
N VAL A 613 -5.38 -43.99 13.95
CA VAL A 613 -6.41 -42.94 13.80
C VAL A 613 -7.39 -43.23 12.65
N LEU A 614 -6.95 -43.90 11.57
CA LEU A 614 -7.81 -44.24 10.42
C LEU A 614 -8.49 -45.60 10.51
N GLY A 615 -8.17 -46.42 11.52
CA GLY A 615 -8.53 -47.84 11.56
C GLY A 615 -8.12 -48.59 10.29
N ALA A 616 -6.94 -48.29 9.73
CA ALA A 616 -6.56 -48.70 8.38
C ALA A 616 -5.11 -49.17 8.26
N HIS A 617 -4.87 -50.26 7.53
CA HIS A 617 -3.53 -50.81 7.34
C HIS A 617 -2.52 -49.79 6.77
N LYS A 618 -1.27 -49.85 7.22
CA LYS A 618 -0.19 -48.88 6.91
C LYS A 618 0.04 -48.66 5.40
N SER A 619 -0.16 -49.70 4.57
CA SER A 619 -0.07 -49.58 3.10
C SER A 619 -1.24 -48.81 2.46
N THR A 620 -2.38 -48.66 3.14
CA THR A 620 -3.48 -47.77 2.74
C THR A 620 -3.17 -46.33 3.12
N VAL A 621 -2.69 -46.10 4.34
CA VAL A 621 -2.28 -44.75 4.79
C VAL A 621 -1.17 -44.17 3.91
N SER A 622 -0.15 -44.97 3.58
CA SER A 622 0.94 -44.56 2.69
C SER A 622 0.44 -44.11 1.31
N ARG A 623 -0.56 -44.82 0.74
CA ARG A 623 -1.19 -44.45 -0.54
C ARG A 623 -2.04 -43.18 -0.47
N LEU A 624 -2.62 -42.86 0.69
CA LEU A 624 -3.35 -41.61 0.91
C LEU A 624 -2.40 -40.42 1.19
N LEU A 625 -1.27 -40.68 1.84
CA LEU A 625 -0.23 -39.68 2.10
C LEU A 625 0.52 -39.24 0.84
N ALA A 626 0.74 -40.14 -0.13
CA ALA A 626 1.46 -39.85 -1.36
C ALA A 626 0.92 -38.61 -2.11
N PRO A 627 -0.37 -38.54 -2.53
CA PRO A 627 -0.90 -37.36 -3.21
C PRO A 627 -0.94 -36.12 -2.29
N LEU A 628 -1.19 -36.29 -0.98
CA LEU A 628 -1.16 -35.17 -0.03
C LEU A 628 0.23 -34.54 0.10
N VAL A 629 1.31 -35.32 -0.05
CA VAL A 629 2.69 -34.82 -0.10
C VAL A 629 3.02 -34.21 -1.47
N GLU A 630 2.51 -34.79 -2.54
CA GLU A 630 2.64 -34.29 -3.92
C GLU A 630 2.06 -32.88 -4.08
N VAL A 631 0.82 -32.63 -3.62
CA VAL A 631 0.22 -31.27 -3.59
C VAL A 631 0.70 -30.40 -2.41
N HIS A 632 1.63 -30.93 -1.61
CA HIS A 632 2.27 -30.31 -0.44
C HIS A 632 1.32 -29.95 0.72
N LEU A 633 0.12 -30.54 0.80
CA LEU A 633 -0.76 -30.43 1.98
C LEU A 633 -0.18 -31.15 3.20
N VAL A 634 0.64 -32.19 2.98
CA VAL A 634 1.43 -32.89 3.99
C VAL A 634 2.91 -32.80 3.62
N ARG A 635 3.80 -32.91 4.60
CA ARG A 635 5.25 -33.04 4.40
C ARG A 635 5.81 -34.04 5.39
N ARG A 636 6.78 -34.86 4.95
CA ARG A 636 7.54 -35.74 5.84
C ARG A 636 8.71 -34.98 6.49
N THR A 637 8.93 -35.17 7.78
CA THR A 637 10.07 -34.61 8.52
C THR A 637 11.32 -35.50 8.36
N PRO A 638 12.53 -35.00 8.65
CA PRO A 638 13.74 -35.83 8.63
C PRO A 638 13.65 -37.03 9.60
N GLY A 639 12.94 -36.90 10.72
CA GLY A 639 12.63 -37.98 11.66
C GLY A 639 11.51 -38.93 11.19
N GLY A 640 11.12 -38.89 9.91
CA GLY A 640 10.18 -39.84 9.31
C GLY A 640 8.70 -39.66 9.63
N ARG A 641 8.34 -38.78 10.58
CA ARG A 641 6.97 -38.34 10.89
C ARG A 641 6.39 -37.47 9.77
N PHE A 642 5.07 -37.30 9.75
CA PHE A 642 4.33 -36.44 8.83
C PHE A 642 3.79 -35.22 9.59
N VAL A 643 3.81 -34.06 8.95
CA VAL A 643 3.27 -32.77 9.43
C VAL A 643 2.48 -32.11 8.30
N LEU A 644 1.69 -31.09 8.59
CA LEU A 644 1.12 -30.25 7.53
C LEU A 644 2.23 -29.61 6.69
N GLY A 645 2.02 -29.54 5.38
CA GLY A 645 2.94 -28.96 4.40
C GLY A 645 2.53 -27.56 3.96
N ALA A 646 3.40 -26.87 3.21
CA ALA A 646 3.17 -25.49 2.78
C ALA A 646 1.91 -25.30 1.89
N GLY A 647 1.33 -26.38 1.37
CA GLY A 647 0.04 -26.37 0.69
C GLY A 647 -1.12 -25.92 1.58
N THR A 648 -1.16 -26.29 2.87
CA THR A 648 -2.25 -25.86 3.76
C THR A 648 -2.17 -24.36 4.04
N LEU A 649 -0.96 -23.81 4.18
CA LEU A 649 -0.76 -22.36 4.30
C LEU A 649 -1.27 -21.62 3.05
N ARG A 650 -1.08 -22.16 1.84
CA ARG A 650 -1.63 -21.55 0.61
C ARG A 650 -3.16 -21.53 0.61
N LEU A 651 -3.82 -22.60 1.05
CA LEU A 651 -5.28 -22.66 1.17
C LEU A 651 -5.80 -21.72 2.28
N GLY A 652 -5.14 -21.72 3.43
CA GLY A 652 -5.48 -20.83 4.55
C GLY A 652 -5.32 -19.34 4.19
N GLN A 653 -4.23 -18.98 3.51
CA GLN A 653 -4.05 -17.62 2.98
C GLN A 653 -5.15 -17.25 1.98
N ALA A 654 -5.48 -18.14 1.02
CA ALA A 654 -6.54 -17.86 0.04
C ALA A 654 -7.95 -17.72 0.67
N TYR A 655 -8.21 -18.38 1.81
CA TYR A 655 -9.42 -18.17 2.61
C TYR A 655 -9.39 -16.83 3.35
N LEU A 656 -8.31 -16.54 4.07
CA LEU A 656 -8.12 -15.30 4.83
C LEU A 656 -8.09 -14.05 3.93
N GLU A 657 -7.59 -14.17 2.70
CA GLU A 657 -7.61 -13.09 1.67
C GLU A 657 -9.04 -12.70 1.24
N GLY A 658 -10.06 -13.51 1.52
CA GLY A 658 -11.48 -13.21 1.25
C GLY A 658 -12.33 -12.99 2.51
N LEU A 659 -11.73 -12.98 3.70
CA LEU A 659 -12.44 -13.02 4.97
C LEU A 659 -12.62 -11.62 5.60
N ASP A 660 -13.67 -10.91 5.17
CA ASP A 660 -14.08 -9.65 5.79
C ASP A 660 -15.03 -9.88 6.99
N LEU A 661 -14.60 -9.38 8.16
CA LEU A 661 -15.39 -9.38 9.39
C LEU A 661 -16.77 -8.73 9.21
N ARG A 662 -16.89 -7.64 8.46
CA ARG A 662 -18.18 -6.95 8.30
C ARG A 662 -19.15 -7.82 7.48
N THR A 663 -18.70 -8.36 6.35
CA THR A 663 -19.46 -9.27 5.49
C THR A 663 -19.92 -10.53 6.23
N VAL A 664 -19.06 -11.12 7.07
CA VAL A 664 -19.44 -12.28 7.92
C VAL A 664 -20.44 -11.87 9.02
N ALA A 665 -20.31 -10.68 9.58
CA ALA A 665 -21.16 -10.21 10.68
C ALA A 665 -22.53 -9.66 10.24
N GLU A 666 -22.68 -9.16 9.00
CA GLU A 666 -23.89 -8.50 8.50
C GLU A 666 -25.20 -9.25 8.80
N PRO A 667 -25.37 -10.54 8.42
CA PRO A 667 -26.64 -11.24 8.63
C PRO A 667 -26.92 -11.47 10.12
N HIS A 668 -25.88 -11.82 10.89
CA HIS A 668 -26.00 -12.07 12.33
C HIS A 668 -26.31 -10.78 13.12
N LEU A 669 -25.77 -9.64 12.68
CA LEU A 669 -26.08 -8.32 13.24
C LEU A 669 -27.51 -7.88 12.88
N ALA A 670 -28.01 -8.24 11.69
CA ALA A 670 -29.39 -7.99 11.26
C ALA A 670 -30.41 -8.90 11.97
N ASP A 671 -30.09 -10.18 12.20
CA ASP A 671 -30.87 -11.09 13.05
C ASP A 671 -30.91 -10.60 14.50
N LEU A 672 -29.77 -10.20 15.07
CA LEU A 672 -29.68 -9.69 16.44
C LEU A 672 -30.49 -8.40 16.63
N MET A 673 -30.50 -7.50 15.65
CA MET A 673 -31.36 -6.31 15.65
C MET A 673 -32.85 -6.70 15.63
N ARG A 674 -33.25 -7.63 14.74
CA ARG A 674 -34.65 -8.12 14.68
C ARG A 674 -35.10 -8.83 15.96
N ALA A 675 -34.23 -9.63 16.59
CA ALA A 675 -34.56 -10.38 17.81
C ALA A 675 -34.52 -9.52 19.09
N SER A 676 -33.61 -8.54 19.16
CA SER A 676 -33.51 -7.63 20.30
C SER A 676 -34.56 -6.50 20.26
N GLY A 677 -34.95 -6.07 19.06
CA GLY A 677 -35.79 -4.91 18.81
C GLY A 677 -35.07 -3.57 18.96
N ALA A 678 -33.76 -3.57 19.20
CA ALA A 678 -32.95 -2.40 19.54
C ALA A 678 -31.74 -2.24 18.61
N THR A 679 -31.01 -1.14 18.74
CA THR A 679 -29.86 -0.85 17.88
C THR A 679 -28.70 -1.80 18.18
N CYS A 680 -28.18 -2.44 17.13
CA CYS A 680 -27.03 -3.33 17.20
C CYS A 680 -25.80 -2.73 16.52
N HIS A 681 -24.64 -3.01 17.10
CA HIS A 681 -23.36 -2.49 16.66
C HIS A 681 -22.34 -3.62 16.42
N LEU A 682 -21.45 -3.41 15.45
CA LEU A 682 -20.20 -4.14 15.29
C LEU A 682 -19.04 -3.15 15.43
N VAL A 683 -18.06 -3.49 16.27
CA VAL A 683 -16.83 -2.69 16.45
C VAL A 683 -15.58 -3.53 16.26
N VAL A 684 -14.48 -2.87 15.90
CA VAL A 684 -13.10 -3.38 15.99
C VAL A 684 -12.32 -2.59 17.03
N ARG A 685 -11.18 -3.11 17.49
CA ARG A 685 -10.24 -2.35 18.31
C ARG A 685 -9.25 -1.57 17.43
N ASP A 686 -8.96 -0.33 17.81
CA ASP A 686 -7.81 0.41 17.29
C ASP A 686 -7.06 1.12 18.43
N GLY A 687 -5.81 0.72 18.66
CA GLY A 687 -5.06 1.09 19.85
C GLY A 687 -5.80 0.67 21.13
N LEU A 688 -6.21 1.69 21.92
CA LEU A 688 -6.94 1.57 23.19
C LEU A 688 -8.42 1.99 23.07
N ASP A 689 -8.91 2.22 21.85
CA ASP A 689 -10.31 2.51 21.54
C ASP A 689 -11.00 1.32 20.85
N VAL A 690 -12.34 1.35 20.88
CA VAL A 690 -13.18 0.69 19.87
C VAL A 690 -13.58 1.67 18.78
N VAL A 691 -13.72 1.16 17.54
CA VAL A 691 -14.23 1.91 16.38
C VAL A 691 -15.45 1.19 15.82
N TYR A 692 -16.57 1.88 15.69
CA TYR A 692 -17.78 1.33 15.08
C TYR A 692 -17.59 1.11 13.57
N ILE A 693 -17.74 -0.12 13.09
CA ILE A 693 -17.61 -0.46 11.65
C ILE A 693 -18.92 -0.89 10.99
N ASP A 694 -19.92 -1.32 11.77
CA ASP A 694 -21.29 -1.49 11.27
C ASP A 694 -22.36 -1.19 12.33
N LYS A 695 -23.56 -0.88 11.88
CA LYS A 695 -24.72 -0.51 12.69
C LYS A 695 -26.01 -1.01 12.03
N LYS A 696 -26.86 -1.71 12.77
CA LYS A 696 -28.23 -2.05 12.36
C LYS A 696 -29.21 -1.41 13.34
N GLU A 697 -30.07 -0.54 12.85
CA GLU A 697 -31.05 0.19 13.66
C GLU A 697 -32.46 -0.30 13.39
N ASN A 698 -33.26 -0.44 14.45
CA ASN A 698 -34.71 -0.49 14.34
C ASN A 698 -35.25 0.95 14.26
N THR A 699 -35.81 1.35 13.13
CA THR A 699 -36.31 2.72 12.92
C THR A 699 -37.59 3.06 13.69
N ALA A 700 -38.23 2.07 14.32
CA ALA A 700 -39.43 2.25 15.15
C ALA A 700 -39.12 2.63 16.62
N VAL A 701 -37.85 2.70 17.04
CA VAL A 701 -37.43 3.11 18.39
C VAL A 701 -36.52 4.35 18.34
N VAL A 702 -36.21 4.92 19.51
CA VAL A 702 -35.35 6.12 19.63
C VAL A 702 -33.98 5.86 18.99
N ARG A 703 -33.65 6.63 17.94
CA ARG A 703 -32.36 6.53 17.25
C ARG A 703 -31.22 6.94 18.18
N MET A 704 -30.14 6.15 18.16
CA MET A 704 -28.96 6.42 18.99
C MET A 704 -27.93 7.30 18.26
N ALA A 705 -27.26 8.18 19.00
CA ALA A 705 -26.21 9.09 18.51
C ALA A 705 -24.88 8.40 18.15
N SER A 706 -24.83 7.07 18.13
CA SER A 706 -23.72 6.29 17.58
C SER A 706 -23.68 6.38 16.05
N ARG A 707 -22.47 6.38 15.48
CA ARG A 707 -22.21 6.42 14.04
C ARG A 707 -21.03 5.52 13.70
N ILE A 708 -21.03 4.95 12.50
CA ILE A 708 -19.86 4.26 11.94
C ILE A 708 -18.68 5.27 11.89
N GLY A 709 -17.47 4.81 12.19
CA GLY A 709 -16.26 5.64 12.32
C GLY A 709 -16.08 6.34 13.67
N ARG A 710 -17.10 6.39 14.56
CA ARG A 710 -16.95 6.96 15.90
C ARG A 710 -15.98 6.10 16.73
N ARG A 711 -15.00 6.73 17.39
CA ARG A 711 -14.09 6.12 18.38
C ARG A 711 -14.67 6.25 19.78
N MET A 712 -14.46 5.26 20.65
CA MET A 712 -14.79 5.30 22.09
C MET A 712 -13.78 4.46 22.90
N PRO A 713 -13.49 4.77 24.17
CA PRO A 713 -12.48 4.02 24.93
C PRO A 713 -12.87 2.56 25.23
N LEU A 714 -11.87 1.68 25.37
CA LEU A 714 -12.08 0.27 25.74
C LEU A 714 -12.67 0.08 27.15
N TYR A 715 -12.20 0.83 28.16
CA TYR A 715 -12.49 0.53 29.57
C TYR A 715 -13.95 0.80 29.98
N CYS A 716 -14.59 1.82 29.41
CA CYS A 716 -15.93 2.27 29.81
C CYS A 716 -17.07 1.77 28.92
N THR A 717 -16.78 1.22 27.73
CA THR A 717 -17.79 0.74 26.79
C THR A 717 -18.07 -0.76 26.98
N GLY A 718 -19.33 -1.18 26.82
CA GLY A 718 -19.68 -2.60 26.90
C GLY A 718 -18.89 -3.46 25.89
N VAL A 719 -18.77 -2.98 24.64
CA VAL A 719 -17.98 -3.63 23.59
C VAL A 719 -16.47 -3.66 23.90
N GLY A 720 -15.93 -2.61 24.52
CA GLY A 720 -14.53 -2.57 24.90
C GLY A 720 -14.20 -3.51 26.06
N LYS A 721 -15.04 -3.53 27.10
CA LYS A 721 -14.94 -4.53 28.18
C LYS A 721 -15.12 -5.96 27.67
N ALA A 722 -15.95 -6.19 26.65
CA ALA A 722 -16.07 -7.49 25.99
C ALA A 722 -14.76 -7.91 25.31
N ILE A 723 -14.10 -7.00 24.56
CA ILE A 723 -12.80 -7.23 23.92
C ILE A 723 -11.71 -7.47 24.96
N LEU A 724 -11.60 -6.62 26.00
CA LEU A 724 -10.60 -6.75 27.06
C LEU A 724 -10.69 -8.10 27.78
N ALA A 725 -11.90 -8.56 28.11
CA ALA A 725 -12.12 -9.86 28.74
C ALA A 725 -11.86 -11.08 27.82
N ALA A 726 -11.61 -10.86 26.52
CA ALA A 726 -11.25 -11.86 25.51
C ALA A 726 -9.87 -11.60 24.86
N SER A 727 -9.04 -10.77 25.50
CA SER A 727 -7.68 -10.43 25.06
C SER A 727 -6.62 -10.98 26.03
N ASP A 728 -5.35 -10.71 25.74
CA ASP A 728 -4.25 -10.96 26.66
C ASP A 728 -4.17 -9.91 27.79
N VAL A 729 -3.38 -10.23 28.81
CA VAL A 729 -3.11 -9.32 29.95
C VAL A 729 -2.39 -8.06 29.46
N ASP A 730 -1.49 -8.20 28.49
CA ASP A 730 -0.71 -7.10 27.88
C ASP A 730 -1.62 -5.97 27.38
N LEU A 731 -2.76 -6.25 26.74
CA LEU A 731 -3.72 -5.22 26.34
C LEU A 731 -4.41 -4.55 27.53
N LEU A 732 -4.73 -5.29 28.59
CA LEU A 732 -5.38 -4.72 29.77
C LEU A 732 -4.42 -3.78 30.52
N GLU A 733 -3.19 -4.23 30.78
CA GLU A 733 -2.20 -3.37 31.43
C GLU A 733 -1.86 -2.15 30.55
N SER A 734 -1.82 -2.30 29.22
CA SER A 734 -1.72 -1.16 28.28
C SER A 734 -2.90 -0.16 28.37
N VAL A 735 -4.07 -0.56 28.89
CA VAL A 735 -5.18 0.37 29.19
C VAL A 735 -5.01 1.01 30.57
N LEU A 736 -4.43 0.29 31.53
CA LEU A 736 -4.24 0.74 32.91
C LEU A 736 -3.00 1.62 33.12
N ASP A 737 -2.03 1.58 32.20
CA ASP A 737 -0.91 2.53 32.09
C ASP A 737 -1.38 3.96 31.77
N HIS A 738 -2.64 4.15 31.36
CA HIS A 738 -3.24 5.45 31.08
C HIS A 738 -4.33 5.83 32.11
N PRO A 739 -4.54 7.14 32.37
CA PRO A 739 -5.65 7.58 33.21
C PRO A 739 -7.01 7.11 32.69
N LEU A 740 -7.88 6.68 33.61
CA LEU A 740 -9.27 6.29 33.34
C LEU A 740 -10.22 7.43 33.75
N PRO A 741 -10.48 8.45 32.90
CA PRO A 741 -11.35 9.57 33.26
C PRO A 741 -12.81 9.14 33.41
N ALA A 742 -13.53 9.75 34.36
CA ALA A 742 -14.97 9.53 34.50
C ALA A 742 -15.72 10.19 33.34
N VAL A 743 -16.29 9.38 32.44
CA VAL A 743 -17.20 9.84 31.38
C VAL A 743 -18.60 10.09 31.94
N THR A 744 -18.98 9.33 32.98
CA THR A 744 -20.23 9.43 33.73
C THR A 744 -19.97 9.18 35.21
N ALA A 745 -20.97 9.44 36.06
CA ALA A 745 -20.93 9.05 37.48
C ALA A 745 -21.00 7.53 37.74
N ARG A 746 -20.90 6.69 36.70
CA ARG A 746 -20.85 5.21 36.79
C ARG A 746 -19.61 4.60 36.17
N THR A 747 -18.79 5.36 35.45
CA THR A 747 -17.56 4.88 34.81
C THR A 747 -16.65 4.19 35.83
N LEU A 748 -16.15 2.99 35.51
CA LEU A 748 -15.12 2.32 36.29
C LEU A 748 -13.76 3.03 36.08
N THR A 749 -13.37 3.87 37.03
CA THR A 749 -12.09 4.61 37.02
C THR A 749 -11.01 3.97 37.92
N ASP A 750 -11.36 2.95 38.69
CA ASP A 750 -10.43 2.16 39.51
C ASP A 750 -9.93 0.94 38.71
N PRO A 751 -8.60 0.78 38.53
CA PRO A 751 -7.99 -0.39 37.89
C PRO A 751 -8.45 -1.74 38.47
N ASP A 752 -8.61 -1.86 39.79
CA ASP A 752 -8.91 -3.15 40.41
C ASP A 752 -10.40 -3.50 40.34
N ALA A 753 -11.30 -2.50 40.41
CA ALA A 753 -12.70 -2.65 40.02
C ALA A 753 -12.84 -3.05 38.53
N LEU A 754 -12.04 -2.48 37.62
CA LEU A 754 -12.05 -2.88 36.21
C LEU A 754 -11.55 -4.33 36.03
N ARG A 755 -10.43 -4.71 36.67
CA ARG A 755 -9.95 -6.11 36.71
C ARG A 755 -10.98 -7.07 37.33
N ALA A 756 -11.84 -6.61 38.25
CA ALA A 756 -12.93 -7.42 38.82
C ALA A 756 -14.13 -7.59 37.88
N GLU A 757 -14.59 -6.52 37.22
CA GLU A 757 -15.65 -6.64 36.21
C GLU A 757 -15.16 -7.47 35.01
N LEU A 758 -13.93 -7.29 34.51
CA LEU A 758 -13.45 -8.08 33.36
C LEU A 758 -13.37 -9.60 33.65
N ARG A 759 -13.00 -10.01 34.86
CA ARG A 759 -13.12 -11.41 35.30
C ARG A 759 -14.58 -11.88 35.33
N THR A 760 -15.50 -11.00 35.77
CA THR A 760 -16.94 -11.26 35.77
C THR A 760 -17.50 -11.36 34.34
N VAL A 761 -17.05 -10.52 33.40
CA VAL A 761 -17.38 -10.58 31.97
C VAL A 761 -16.94 -11.92 31.38
N ALA A 762 -15.70 -12.36 31.63
CA ALA A 762 -15.19 -13.63 31.14
C ALA A 762 -15.99 -14.83 31.68
N GLN A 763 -16.31 -14.86 32.98
CA GLN A 763 -17.13 -15.92 33.59
C GLN A 763 -18.59 -15.91 33.11
N ARG A 764 -19.18 -14.72 32.90
CA ARG A 764 -20.57 -14.51 32.45
C ARG A 764 -20.73 -14.71 30.94
N GLY A 765 -19.64 -14.64 30.19
CA GLY A 765 -19.59 -14.73 28.73
C GLY A 765 -20.09 -13.49 27.98
N TYR A 766 -20.45 -12.40 28.68
CA TYR A 766 -20.85 -11.13 28.06
C TYR A 766 -20.61 -9.93 28.98
N ALA A 767 -20.32 -8.78 28.37
CA ALA A 767 -20.15 -7.51 29.04
C ALA A 767 -21.46 -6.73 29.14
N ILE A 768 -21.54 -5.91 30.19
CA ILE A 768 -22.60 -4.94 30.41
C ILE A 768 -21.93 -3.58 30.59
N ASP A 769 -22.48 -2.55 29.96
CA ASP A 769 -22.21 -1.14 30.28
C ASP A 769 -23.53 -0.56 30.82
N ASP A 770 -23.58 -0.32 32.14
CA ASP A 770 -24.74 0.26 32.83
C ASP A 770 -24.61 1.78 32.95
N ARG A 771 -24.69 2.46 31.81
CA ARG A 771 -24.55 3.92 31.71
C ARG A 771 -23.18 4.40 32.15
N GLU A 772 -22.16 3.60 31.91
CA GLU A 772 -20.76 3.88 32.24
C GLU A 772 -20.15 4.82 31.20
N ASN A 773 -20.58 4.67 29.94
CA ASN A 773 -20.14 5.46 28.79
C ASN A 773 -21.09 6.61 28.43
N GLU A 774 -22.41 6.40 28.43
CA GLU A 774 -23.42 7.44 28.16
C GLU A 774 -24.54 7.34 29.21
N ALA A 775 -24.85 8.44 29.91
CA ALA A 775 -25.62 8.42 31.18
C ALA A 775 -27.05 7.86 31.07
N GLU A 776 -27.64 7.82 29.87
CA GLU A 776 -28.98 7.27 29.61
C GLU A 776 -28.96 5.93 28.86
N VAL A 777 -27.80 5.42 28.47
CA VAL A 777 -27.67 4.23 27.60
C VAL A 777 -27.30 2.99 28.42
N ARG A 778 -27.88 1.84 28.08
CA ARG A 778 -27.39 0.54 28.54
C ARG A 778 -27.01 -0.33 27.34
N CYS A 779 -25.89 -1.03 27.47
CA CYS A 779 -25.29 -1.82 26.40
C CYS A 779 -24.95 -3.24 26.89
N VAL A 780 -25.18 -4.24 26.05
CA VAL A 780 -24.84 -5.65 26.29
C VAL A 780 -24.02 -6.16 25.11
N ALA A 781 -22.84 -6.71 25.36
CA ALA A 781 -21.84 -6.97 24.33
C ALA A 781 -21.09 -8.30 24.51
N ALA A 782 -20.60 -8.87 23.42
CA ALA A 782 -19.72 -10.05 23.44
C ALA A 782 -18.64 -9.93 22.35
N ALA A 783 -17.42 -10.39 22.66
CA ALA A 783 -16.30 -10.37 21.73
C ALA A 783 -16.51 -11.31 20.54
N VAL A 784 -16.02 -10.88 19.38
CA VAL A 784 -15.81 -11.72 18.22
C VAL A 784 -14.33 -12.09 18.19
N VAL A 785 -14.05 -13.39 18.17
CA VAL A 785 -12.71 -13.96 18.06
C VAL A 785 -12.52 -14.60 16.69
N ASP A 786 -11.28 -14.68 16.22
CA ASP A 786 -10.95 -15.28 14.92
C ASP A 786 -10.27 -16.66 15.06
N HIS A 787 -9.77 -17.19 13.95
CA HIS A 787 -8.95 -18.40 13.89
C HIS A 787 -7.69 -18.45 14.78
N THR A 788 -7.30 -17.35 15.45
CA THR A 788 -6.23 -17.31 16.45
C THR A 788 -6.74 -17.43 17.89
N GLU A 789 -8.07 -17.44 18.09
CA GLU A 789 -8.76 -17.33 19.38
C GLU A 789 -8.49 -16.00 20.14
N THR A 790 -8.16 -14.93 19.39
CA THR A 790 -7.95 -13.57 19.92
C THR A 790 -9.12 -12.66 19.54
N ALA A 791 -9.52 -11.74 20.42
CA ALA A 791 -10.57 -10.75 20.13
C ALA A 791 -10.16 -9.79 19.00
N ILE A 792 -10.84 -9.89 17.86
CA ILE A 792 -10.70 -8.97 16.71
C ILE A 792 -11.74 -7.85 16.72
N GLY A 793 -12.82 -8.01 17.50
CA GLY A 793 -13.89 -7.03 17.62
C GLY A 793 -14.94 -7.43 18.64
N ALA A 794 -16.09 -6.77 18.63
CA ALA A 794 -17.26 -7.15 19.43
C ALA A 794 -18.59 -6.77 18.75
N LEU A 795 -19.62 -7.55 19.06
CA LEU A 795 -21.01 -7.21 18.79
C LEU A 795 -21.66 -6.63 20.05
N SER A 796 -22.65 -5.75 19.88
CA SER A 796 -23.54 -5.37 20.99
C SER A 796 -24.97 -5.08 20.58
N VAL A 797 -25.85 -5.13 21.59
CA VAL A 797 -27.19 -4.50 21.58
C VAL A 797 -27.12 -3.30 22.52
N SER A 798 -27.68 -2.16 22.10
CA SER A 798 -27.69 -0.92 22.87
C SER A 798 -29.07 -0.26 22.80
N ALA A 799 -29.52 0.31 23.92
CA ALA A 799 -30.77 1.05 24.01
C ALA A 799 -30.73 2.04 25.18
N LEU A 800 -31.78 2.87 25.31
CA LEU A 800 -31.99 3.66 26.52
C LEU A 800 -32.19 2.74 27.74
N ALA A 801 -31.61 3.12 28.87
CA ALA A 801 -31.62 2.37 30.13
C ALA A 801 -33.03 2.17 30.73
N SER A 802 -34.01 2.97 30.30
CA SER A 802 -35.45 2.80 30.56
C SER A 802 -36.07 1.64 29.78
N HIS A 803 -35.61 1.39 28.55
CA HIS A 803 -36.11 0.35 27.64
C HIS A 803 -35.34 -0.97 27.76
N MET A 804 -34.18 -0.98 28.42
CA MET A 804 -33.38 -2.20 28.69
C MET A 804 -33.20 -2.44 30.20
N PRO A 805 -34.25 -2.68 30.98
CA PRO A 805 -34.13 -2.96 32.42
C PRO A 805 -33.32 -4.24 32.71
N PRO A 806 -32.87 -4.48 33.96
CA PRO A 806 -32.02 -5.62 34.31
C PRO A 806 -32.59 -7.02 33.98
N ALA A 807 -33.91 -7.15 33.81
CA ALA A 807 -34.52 -8.36 33.26
C ALA A 807 -34.16 -8.55 31.77
N ARG A 808 -34.40 -7.51 30.95
CA ARG A 808 -34.08 -7.51 29.51
C ARG A 808 -32.58 -7.68 29.25
N VAL A 809 -31.71 -7.20 30.14
CA VAL A 809 -30.25 -7.48 30.08
C VAL A 809 -29.95 -8.98 30.13
N ARG A 810 -30.62 -9.74 31.01
CA ARG A 810 -30.46 -11.19 31.13
C ARG A 810 -31.01 -11.97 29.94
N GLU A 811 -32.04 -11.44 29.27
CA GLU A 811 -32.58 -11.99 28.03
C GLU A 811 -31.64 -11.74 26.83
N LEU A 812 -31.06 -10.53 26.75
CA LEU A 812 -30.22 -10.11 25.62
C LEU A 812 -28.81 -10.72 25.65
N GLY A 813 -28.21 -10.92 26.84
CA GLY A 813 -26.86 -11.47 26.98
C GLY A 813 -26.64 -12.76 26.15
N PRO A 814 -27.44 -13.82 26.36
CA PRO A 814 -27.35 -15.06 25.58
C PRO A 814 -27.48 -14.87 24.06
N LEU A 815 -28.35 -13.95 23.60
CA LEU A 815 -28.54 -13.67 22.18
C LEU A 815 -27.32 -12.99 21.56
N VAL A 816 -26.72 -12.02 22.26
CA VAL A 816 -25.48 -11.35 21.82
C VAL A 816 -24.32 -12.35 21.76
N VAL A 817 -24.21 -13.26 22.75
CA VAL A 817 -23.21 -14.35 22.75
C VAL A 817 -23.44 -15.33 21.61
N GLN A 818 -24.69 -15.68 21.30
CA GLN A 818 -25.01 -16.57 20.18
C GLN A 818 -24.62 -15.95 18.84
N ALA A 819 -24.95 -14.67 18.62
CA ALA A 819 -24.53 -13.93 17.43
C ALA A 819 -22.99 -13.82 17.34
N ALA A 820 -22.32 -13.48 18.44
CA ALA A 820 -20.86 -13.33 18.45
C ALA A 820 -20.14 -14.66 18.19
N ARG A 821 -20.65 -15.79 18.72
CA ARG A 821 -20.18 -17.14 18.39
C ARG A 821 -20.38 -17.49 16.91
N ALA A 822 -21.52 -17.15 16.32
CA ALA A 822 -21.79 -17.40 14.91
C ALA A 822 -20.81 -16.63 13.99
N VAL A 823 -20.58 -15.34 14.27
CA VAL A 823 -19.56 -14.55 13.58
C VAL A 823 -18.16 -15.14 13.81
N SER A 824 -17.80 -15.49 15.05
CA SER A 824 -16.48 -16.04 15.37
C SER A 824 -16.19 -17.36 14.63
N ALA A 825 -17.19 -18.24 14.51
CA ALA A 825 -17.09 -19.47 13.73
C ALA A 825 -16.91 -19.19 12.23
N GLY A 826 -17.59 -18.17 11.69
CA GLY A 826 -17.34 -17.66 10.33
C GLY A 826 -15.92 -17.10 10.16
N MET A 827 -15.39 -16.45 11.20
CA MET A 827 -14.00 -15.97 11.29
C MET A 827 -12.98 -17.07 11.61
N GLY A 828 -13.40 -18.34 11.66
CA GLY A 828 -12.53 -19.52 11.78
C GLY A 828 -12.15 -19.94 13.20
N SER A 829 -12.73 -19.35 14.24
CA SER A 829 -12.58 -19.83 15.63
C SER A 829 -13.18 -21.24 15.79
N VAL A 830 -12.53 -22.06 16.61
CA VAL A 830 -12.99 -23.41 16.98
C VAL A 830 -13.49 -23.49 18.43
N ARG A 831 -13.46 -22.39 19.19
CA ARG A 831 -13.97 -22.33 20.58
C ARG A 831 -15.45 -21.95 20.63
N CYS A 832 -16.18 -22.56 21.55
CA CYS A 832 -17.56 -22.16 21.85
C CYS A 832 -17.62 -20.94 22.79
N GLY A 833 -17.07 -19.79 22.38
CA GLY A 833 -17.13 -18.51 23.11
C GLY A 833 -16.06 -18.35 24.20
N TYR A 834 -16.38 -17.64 25.29
CA TYR A 834 -15.49 -17.31 26.42
C TYR A 834 -15.06 -18.54 27.26
N GLU A 835 -14.39 -19.51 26.66
CA GLU A 835 -13.50 -20.41 27.41
C GLU A 835 -12.19 -19.67 27.69
N PRO A 836 -11.74 -19.56 28.95
CA PRO A 836 -10.48 -18.91 29.27
C PRO A 836 -9.32 -19.43 28.42
N THR A 837 -8.48 -18.53 27.93
CA THR A 837 -7.09 -18.91 27.69
C THR A 837 -6.49 -19.24 29.06
N GLY A 838 -5.73 -20.33 29.16
CA GLY A 838 -5.11 -20.80 30.42
C GLY A 838 -3.93 -19.93 30.87
N ARG A 839 -4.13 -18.60 30.84
CA ARG A 839 -3.17 -17.53 31.16
C ARG A 839 -3.73 -16.54 32.20
N ASN A 840 -5.05 -16.51 32.39
CA ASN A 840 -5.74 -15.59 33.29
C ASN A 840 -6.32 -16.34 34.52
N ALA A 841 -5.55 -17.29 35.07
CA ALA A 841 -5.87 -18.12 36.23
C ALA A 841 -4.69 -18.13 37.21
#